data_AF-A0A3D9ZFH3-F1
#
_entry.id   AF-A0A3D9ZFH3-F1
#
_cell.length_a   1.000
_cell.length_b   1.000
_cell.length_c   1.000
_cell.angle_alpha   90.00
_cell.angle_beta   90.00
_cell.angle_gamma   90.00
#
_symmetry.space_group_name_H-M   'P 1'
#
loop_
_entity.id
_entity.type
_entity.pdbx_description
1 polymer ?
#
loop_
_entity_poly.entity_id
_entity_poly.type
_entity_poly.pdbx_seq_one_letter_code
_entity_poly.pdbx_strand_id
1 'polypeptide(L)'
;MSDAPPPIKRTSTVDDAALPAFDDEERPARVLTGRVGWGVAVVACAVAVFVLVQVFRPLPQGSQYYLIIFLAGTLPLIFLAYRSGIPMPARWRPATDRPTVVDWVLAVVTVGVCLYPVLFGYNAFLDRQGLLEPTDIAMGAVLLVLVVEACRRTTGWVLPVVCLLFLAYGYYGGLLPQTWSIAHAGLDFDQIVDALYNSGSGFYGTPLDVAASYVVLFTIYGAVLDLSGAGRFFVDLSVAAFRRSRSAAGRTAVASGFLLGTVSGSGTATAVSVGAVTWPILRRAGYPPEQAGGMLAAAGVGAILSPPTLGAAAFIVAEYLDVSYLVVLGWAMIPTVLYYLGILLAVEIDARRFRVRAVDLDVPSVWRLLARFGYHFSSLVAIVVLLAVGVTATRAVVYATGLAFLLSFLDRQAWLTPRRLFEALAAGVRGVLPVAAVCAAAGIITATTTKTGLGAQLASLLVRTADALADNRTAVLALTVVFAALALSLLGLAVPVTASFIIGWVIIGPALLALDVSAPAAAMFVFYYSVLSEVTPPTALAAVGAAAITGGRTVATMWQALKYALPAFLVPVAFVLTDPGEYLLARGPWLGIVWTTIAACAAVAALAVATGGWLLGVGRATAVPRVLAALAGLLLLYLHPATISIAAVLLLITAALVWSHRRASAGAATADPAAADPARRHPPATNPAPDDTPPTNPAPADPAAADPARRHPPATNPARDDTPPTNPAPADPAAADPTRDDTPATDPAAADPMAADASAADHAAADAAAAGPRPVGRQWQQSKAAPAETSAPTDAAPAGTAAARPRVGRGRQQSKASETETSVPPATEEEST
;
A
#
# COMPACT_ATOMS: atom_id res chain seq x y z
N MET A 1 14.66 -4.39 -50.14
CA MET A 1 14.38 -3.25 -49.22
C MET A 1 12.95 -2.80 -49.48
N SER A 2 12.00 -2.93 -48.56
CA SER A 2 12.12 -3.41 -47.18
C SER A 2 11.01 -4.42 -46.84
N ASP A 3 11.40 -5.64 -46.45
CA ASP A 3 10.51 -6.55 -45.75
C ASP A 3 10.19 -5.96 -44.37
N ALA A 4 8.95 -5.47 -44.20
CA ALA A 4 8.40 -5.23 -42.89
C ALA A 4 7.77 -6.55 -42.41
N PRO A 5 8.14 -7.08 -41.22
CA PRO A 5 7.44 -8.25 -40.69
C PRO A 5 5.96 -7.93 -40.50
N PRO A 6 5.04 -8.86 -40.77
CA PRO A 6 3.62 -8.60 -40.68
C PRO A 6 3.23 -8.20 -39.25
N PRO A 7 2.30 -7.25 -39.07
CA PRO A 7 1.86 -6.84 -37.75
C PRO A 7 1.32 -8.06 -36.99
N ILE A 8 1.79 -8.24 -35.76
CA ILE A 8 1.38 -9.35 -34.89
C ILE A 8 -0.14 -9.34 -34.82
N LYS A 9 -0.79 -10.33 -35.43
CA LYS A 9 -2.23 -10.55 -35.26
C LYS A 9 -2.46 -10.74 -33.77
N ARG A 10 -3.19 -9.81 -33.16
CA ARG A 10 -3.79 -10.06 -31.85
C ARG A 10 -4.60 -11.35 -32.00
N THR A 11 -4.23 -12.40 -31.29
CA THR A 11 -5.22 -13.38 -30.87
C THR A 11 -6.34 -12.59 -30.21
N SER A 12 -7.56 -12.81 -30.70
CA SER A 12 -8.77 -12.10 -30.30
C SER A 12 -8.85 -11.93 -28.80
N THR A 13 -9.36 -10.77 -28.38
CA THR A 13 -10.02 -10.51 -27.08
C THR A 13 -9.95 -11.69 -26.11
N VAL A 14 -9.06 -11.59 -25.13
CA VAL A 14 -9.37 -12.18 -23.83
C VAL A 14 -10.74 -11.59 -23.46
N ASP A 15 -11.75 -12.43 -23.30
CA ASP A 15 -13.06 -11.95 -22.87
C ASP A 15 -12.88 -11.26 -21.51
N ASP A 16 -13.17 -9.96 -21.44
CA ASP A 16 -13.15 -9.21 -20.17
C ASP A 16 -14.14 -9.80 -19.14
N ALA A 17 -15.04 -10.69 -19.59
CA ALA A 17 -15.97 -11.47 -18.77
C ALA A 17 -15.38 -12.80 -18.21
N ALA A 18 -14.20 -13.23 -18.66
CA ALA A 18 -13.59 -14.52 -18.30
C ALA A 18 -12.38 -14.40 -17.34
N LEU A 19 -11.91 -13.18 -17.06
CA LEU A 19 -11.05 -12.94 -15.90
C LEU A 19 -11.94 -13.05 -14.65
N PRO A 20 -11.68 -13.99 -13.72
CA PRO A 20 -12.46 -14.08 -12.48
C PRO A 20 -12.33 -12.73 -11.76
N ALA A 21 -13.47 -12.12 -11.45
CA ALA A 21 -13.52 -10.79 -10.84
C ALA A 21 -12.62 -10.78 -9.60
N PHE A 22 -11.52 -10.04 -9.70
CA PHE A 22 -10.49 -10.03 -8.68
C PHE A 22 -11.09 -9.42 -7.40
N ASP A 23 -10.91 -10.12 -6.28
CA ASP A 23 -10.99 -9.49 -4.97
C ASP A 23 -9.78 -8.54 -4.86
N ASP A 24 -9.81 -7.39 -5.51
CA ASP A 24 -9.15 -6.22 -4.94
C ASP A 24 -9.81 -5.97 -3.57
N GLU A 25 -9.08 -5.44 -2.59
CA GLU A 25 -9.69 -4.92 -1.35
C GLU A 25 -10.73 -3.83 -1.65
N GLU A 26 -10.71 -3.29 -2.86
CA GLU A 26 -11.72 -2.46 -3.50
C GLU A 26 -12.61 -3.30 -4.43
N ARG A 27 -13.90 -3.46 -4.10
CA ARG A 27 -14.87 -4.20 -4.92
C ARG A 27 -14.94 -3.66 -6.35
N PRO A 28 -15.12 -4.51 -7.37
CA PRO A 28 -15.20 -4.07 -8.75
C PRO A 28 -16.36 -3.09 -8.98
N ALA A 29 -16.01 -1.92 -9.52
CA ALA A 29 -16.98 -0.88 -9.90
C ALA A 29 -17.88 -1.35 -11.07
N ARG A 30 -19.06 -0.73 -11.18
CA ARG A 30 -20.04 -1.00 -12.25
C ARG A 30 -19.51 -0.57 -13.61
N VAL A 31 -19.78 -1.38 -14.63
CA VAL A 31 -19.53 -1.03 -16.04
C VAL A 31 -20.72 -0.20 -16.56
N LEU A 32 -20.76 1.06 -16.15
CA LEU A 32 -21.86 1.98 -16.46
C LEU A 32 -21.88 2.39 -17.94
N THR A 33 -22.90 1.96 -18.68
CA THR A 33 -23.11 2.31 -20.09
C THR A 33 -24.32 3.23 -20.32
N GLY A 34 -24.33 3.95 -21.44
CA GLY A 34 -25.43 4.84 -21.83
C GLY A 34 -25.54 6.12 -21.00
N ARG A 35 -26.76 6.67 -20.89
CA ARG A 35 -27.03 8.00 -20.28
C ARG A 35 -26.57 8.10 -18.82
N VAL A 36 -26.65 7.01 -18.05
CA VAL A 36 -26.20 6.97 -16.65
C VAL A 36 -24.68 7.02 -16.55
N GLY A 37 -23.96 6.22 -17.36
CA GLY A 37 -22.49 6.26 -17.41
C GLY A 37 -21.95 7.62 -17.82
N TRP A 38 -22.66 8.32 -18.74
CA TRP A 38 -22.36 9.70 -19.11
C TRP A 38 -22.62 10.68 -17.96
N GLY A 39 -23.76 10.61 -17.28
CA GLY A 39 -24.07 11.48 -16.12
C GLY A 39 -23.03 11.34 -14.99
N VAL A 40 -22.68 10.10 -14.63
CA VAL A 40 -21.61 9.82 -13.64
C VAL A 40 -20.26 10.33 -14.14
N ALA A 41 -19.95 10.24 -15.44
CA ALA A 41 -18.71 10.79 -15.99
C ALA A 41 -18.68 12.32 -15.98
N VAL A 42 -19.81 12.99 -16.21
CA VAL A 42 -19.93 14.46 -16.14
C VAL A 42 -19.70 14.95 -14.71
N VAL A 43 -20.34 14.32 -13.72
CA VAL A 43 -20.14 14.68 -12.31
C VAL A 43 -18.70 14.37 -11.85
N ALA A 44 -18.14 13.22 -12.23
CA ALA A 44 -16.73 12.89 -11.95
C ALA A 44 -15.76 13.90 -12.59
N CYS A 45 -16.01 14.31 -13.84
CA CYS A 45 -15.22 15.36 -14.49
C CYS A 45 -15.41 16.74 -13.84
N ALA A 46 -16.61 17.07 -13.33
CA ALA A 46 -16.85 18.30 -12.59
C ALA A 46 -16.08 18.33 -11.26
N VAL A 47 -16.05 17.21 -10.53
CA VAL A 47 -15.18 17.03 -9.35
C VAL A 47 -13.71 17.17 -9.72
N ALA A 48 -13.26 16.55 -10.83
CA ALA A 48 -11.88 16.69 -11.30
C ALA A 48 -11.50 18.15 -11.57
N VAL A 49 -12.36 18.90 -12.29
CA VAL A 49 -12.16 20.33 -12.56
C VAL A 49 -12.20 21.16 -11.27
N PHE A 50 -13.08 20.86 -10.33
CA PHE A 50 -13.15 21.54 -9.04
C PHE A 50 -11.85 21.38 -8.24
N VAL A 51 -11.34 20.16 -8.11
CA VAL A 51 -10.05 19.84 -7.47
C VAL A 51 -8.90 20.59 -8.16
N LEU A 52 -8.83 20.56 -9.50
CA LEU A 52 -7.80 21.26 -10.26
C LEU A 52 -7.86 22.79 -10.08
N VAL A 53 -9.06 23.37 -9.93
CA VAL A 53 -9.24 24.80 -9.64
C VAL A 53 -8.83 25.14 -8.20
N GLN A 54 -9.19 24.31 -7.22
CA GLN A 54 -8.84 24.50 -5.79
C GLN A 54 -7.32 24.66 -5.59
N VAL A 55 -6.49 23.92 -6.33
CA VAL A 55 -5.01 24.00 -6.22
C VAL A 55 -4.44 25.40 -6.55
N PHE A 56 -5.13 26.17 -7.41
CA PHE A 56 -4.74 27.53 -7.78
C PHE A 56 -5.58 28.61 -7.11
N ARG A 57 -6.82 28.29 -6.74
CA ARG A 57 -7.79 29.19 -6.10
C ARG A 57 -8.41 28.48 -4.89
N PRO A 58 -7.65 28.32 -3.79
CA PRO A 58 -8.17 27.71 -2.58
C PRO A 58 -9.32 28.54 -2.02
N LEU A 59 -10.39 27.86 -1.61
CA LEU A 59 -11.56 28.49 -1.01
C LEU A 59 -11.18 29.25 0.29
N PRO A 60 -11.59 30.52 0.45
CA PRO A 60 -11.20 31.34 1.61
C PRO A 60 -11.82 30.89 2.94
N GLN A 61 -12.79 29.96 2.92
CA GLN A 61 -13.46 29.41 4.10
C GLN A 61 -12.65 28.30 4.82
N GLY A 62 -11.49 27.90 4.29
CA GLY A 62 -10.61 26.88 4.90
C GLY A 62 -10.78 25.47 4.32
N SER A 63 -9.97 24.52 4.82
CA SER A 63 -9.90 23.13 4.32
C SER A 63 -11.20 22.36 4.55
N GLN A 64 -11.74 22.35 5.78
CA GLN A 64 -12.97 21.61 6.12
C GLN A 64 -14.16 21.98 5.20
N TYR A 65 -14.29 23.24 4.79
CA TYR A 65 -15.29 23.68 3.80
C TYR A 65 -15.09 23.03 2.42
N TYR A 66 -13.84 22.92 1.96
CA TYR A 66 -13.49 22.19 0.74
C TYR A 66 -13.79 20.69 0.86
N LEU A 67 -13.48 20.06 2.00
CA LEU A 67 -13.74 18.63 2.23
C LEU A 67 -15.22 18.29 2.24
N ILE A 68 -16.07 19.17 2.78
CA ILE A 68 -17.52 19.02 2.70
C ILE A 68 -17.99 18.96 1.23
N ILE A 69 -17.51 19.87 0.37
CA ILE A 69 -17.86 19.89 -1.06
C ILE A 69 -17.26 18.68 -1.80
N PHE A 70 -16.03 18.30 -1.49
CA PHE A 70 -15.38 17.12 -2.08
C PHE A 70 -16.13 15.83 -1.73
N LEU A 71 -16.54 15.65 -0.48
CA LEU A 71 -17.35 14.51 -0.05
C LEU A 71 -18.75 14.53 -0.67
N ALA A 72 -19.38 15.71 -0.76
CA ALA A 72 -20.66 15.89 -1.47
C ALA A 72 -20.56 15.56 -2.98
N GLY A 73 -19.38 15.69 -3.58
CA GLY A 73 -19.12 15.29 -4.97
C GLY A 73 -18.82 13.80 -5.14
N THR A 74 -18.06 13.20 -4.22
CA THR A 74 -17.54 11.82 -4.34
C THR A 74 -18.45 10.76 -3.72
N LEU A 75 -19.04 11.00 -2.55
CA LEU A 75 -19.87 10.02 -1.84
C LEU A 75 -21.13 9.62 -2.62
N PRO A 76 -21.85 10.52 -3.33
CA PRO A 76 -22.94 10.13 -4.23
C PRO A 76 -22.47 9.30 -5.44
N LEU A 77 -21.28 9.59 -5.97
CA LEU A 77 -20.70 8.81 -7.07
C LEU A 77 -20.44 7.37 -6.64
N ILE A 78 -20.10 7.11 -5.37
CA ILE A 78 -19.91 5.75 -4.84
C ILE A 78 -21.21 4.94 -4.92
N PHE A 79 -22.35 5.49 -4.48
CA PHE A 79 -23.63 4.78 -4.55
C PHE A 79 -24.06 4.45 -6.00
N LEU A 80 -23.74 5.32 -6.95
CA LEU A 80 -24.03 5.11 -8.37
C LEU A 80 -23.03 4.18 -9.06
N ALA A 81 -21.73 4.27 -8.71
CA ALA A 81 -20.65 3.50 -9.35
C ALA A 81 -20.40 2.12 -8.72
N TYR A 82 -20.71 1.90 -7.44
CA TYR A 82 -20.49 0.62 -6.76
C TYR A 82 -21.81 -0.10 -6.48
N ARG A 83 -21.80 -1.42 -6.65
CA ARG A 83 -22.97 -2.27 -6.40
C ARG A 83 -23.21 -2.39 -4.89
N SER A 84 -24.48 -2.38 -4.45
CA SER A 84 -24.82 -2.58 -3.04
C SER A 84 -24.41 -3.97 -2.52
N GLY A 85 -24.32 -4.98 -3.38
CA GLY A 85 -23.90 -6.34 -3.02
C GLY A 85 -24.87 -7.10 -2.09
N ILE A 86 -26.02 -6.49 -1.75
CA ILE A 86 -27.09 -7.16 -1.00
C ILE A 86 -27.79 -8.13 -1.98
N PRO A 87 -27.99 -9.41 -1.62
CA PRO A 87 -28.60 -10.40 -2.49
C PRO A 87 -30.09 -10.07 -2.75
N MET A 88 -30.36 -9.34 -3.83
CA MET A 88 -31.73 -9.11 -4.29
C MET A 88 -32.29 -10.39 -4.94
N PRO A 89 -33.58 -10.73 -4.74
CA PRO A 89 -34.22 -11.84 -5.43
C PRO A 89 -34.18 -11.63 -6.94
N ALA A 90 -34.11 -12.71 -7.73
CA ALA A 90 -33.89 -12.64 -9.19
C ALA A 90 -34.88 -11.70 -9.92
N ARG A 91 -36.14 -11.66 -9.48
CA ARG A 91 -37.20 -10.74 -9.96
C ARG A 91 -36.84 -9.25 -9.88
N TRP A 92 -35.99 -8.86 -8.94
CA TRP A 92 -35.61 -7.48 -8.66
C TRP A 92 -34.17 -7.16 -9.08
N ARG A 93 -33.41 -8.15 -9.55
CA ARG A 93 -32.07 -7.94 -10.11
C ARG A 93 -32.19 -7.25 -11.47
N PRO A 94 -31.57 -6.07 -11.68
CA PRO A 94 -31.54 -5.45 -12.99
C PRO A 94 -30.83 -6.37 -14.00
N ALA A 95 -31.42 -6.57 -15.18
CA ALA A 95 -30.82 -7.35 -16.28
C ALA A 95 -29.59 -6.66 -16.92
N THR A 96 -29.20 -5.47 -16.44
CA THR A 96 -28.07 -4.67 -16.91
C THR A 96 -27.39 -4.04 -15.69
N ASP A 97 -26.10 -3.70 -15.78
CA ASP A 97 -25.31 -3.15 -14.66
C ASP A 97 -25.62 -1.66 -14.36
N ARG A 98 -26.90 -1.34 -14.15
CA ARG A 98 -27.42 -0.01 -13.88
C ARG A 98 -27.69 0.19 -12.38
N PRO A 99 -27.52 1.40 -11.84
CA PRO A 99 -27.92 1.71 -10.46
C PRO A 99 -29.42 1.53 -10.27
N THR A 100 -29.77 1.03 -9.09
CA THR A 100 -31.15 0.82 -8.65
C THR A 100 -31.79 2.12 -8.16
N VAL A 101 -33.11 2.13 -7.96
CA VAL A 101 -33.81 3.30 -7.36
C VAL A 101 -33.26 3.62 -5.97
N VAL A 102 -32.90 2.59 -5.18
CA VAL A 102 -32.28 2.76 -3.86
C VAL A 102 -30.94 3.49 -3.96
N ASP A 103 -30.13 3.17 -4.97
CA ASP A 103 -28.84 3.84 -5.19
C ASP A 103 -29.00 5.32 -5.56
N TRP A 104 -30.04 5.67 -6.32
CA TRP A 104 -30.40 7.06 -6.62
C TRP A 104 -30.92 7.81 -5.39
N VAL A 105 -31.76 7.18 -4.57
CA VAL A 105 -32.24 7.78 -3.31
C VAL A 105 -31.06 8.04 -2.37
N LEU A 106 -30.18 7.07 -2.18
CA LEU A 106 -28.97 7.24 -1.37
C LEU A 106 -28.07 8.36 -1.91
N ALA A 107 -27.85 8.42 -3.23
CA ALA A 107 -27.07 9.50 -3.84
C ALA A 107 -27.69 10.90 -3.60
N VAL A 108 -29.01 11.05 -3.72
CA VAL A 108 -29.72 12.33 -3.49
C VAL A 108 -29.69 12.72 -2.01
N VAL A 109 -29.97 11.79 -1.10
CA VAL A 109 -29.89 12.03 0.35
C VAL A 109 -28.47 12.43 0.75
N THR A 110 -27.45 11.79 0.17
CA THR A 110 -26.05 12.12 0.40
C THR A 110 -25.70 13.54 0.01
N VAL A 111 -26.13 14.01 -1.17
CA VAL A 111 -25.92 15.40 -1.59
C VAL A 111 -26.55 16.37 -0.60
N GLY A 112 -27.80 16.11 -0.16
CA GLY A 112 -28.50 16.97 0.80
C GLY A 112 -27.80 17.04 2.16
N VAL A 113 -27.41 15.89 2.70
CA VAL A 113 -26.77 15.78 4.02
C VAL A 113 -25.34 16.35 4.02
N CYS A 114 -24.54 16.07 2.99
CA CYS A 114 -23.20 16.65 2.90
C CYS A 114 -23.24 18.16 2.69
N LEU A 115 -24.16 18.70 1.87
CA LEU A 115 -24.22 20.15 1.62
C LEU A 115 -24.96 20.95 2.72
N TYR A 116 -25.64 20.30 3.66
CA TYR A 116 -26.38 20.97 4.74
C TYR A 116 -25.55 22.04 5.49
N PRO A 117 -24.33 21.78 5.99
CA PRO A 117 -23.53 22.79 6.70
C PRO A 117 -23.18 24.00 5.83
N VAL A 118 -23.02 23.79 4.52
CA VAL A 118 -22.68 24.84 3.55
C VAL A 118 -23.91 25.70 3.21
N LEU A 119 -25.06 25.06 3.01
CA LEU A 119 -26.30 25.72 2.59
C LEU A 119 -27.00 26.48 3.73
N PHE A 120 -26.89 26.00 4.97
CA PHE A 120 -27.56 26.58 6.14
C PHE A 120 -26.64 27.44 7.03
N GLY A 121 -25.45 27.80 6.52
CA GLY A 121 -24.55 28.77 7.16
C GLY A 121 -23.35 28.12 7.86
N TYR A 122 -22.26 27.94 7.10
CA TYR A 122 -21.06 27.22 7.56
C TYR A 122 -20.43 27.76 8.85
N ASN A 123 -20.34 29.09 9.01
CA ASN A 123 -19.77 29.68 10.22
C ASN A 123 -20.64 29.34 11.46
N ALA A 124 -21.96 29.47 11.34
CA ALA A 124 -22.89 29.12 12.43
C ALA A 124 -22.87 27.62 12.78
N PHE A 125 -22.59 26.75 11.80
CA PHE A 125 -22.38 25.32 12.05
C PHE A 125 -21.09 25.07 12.86
N LEU A 126 -19.98 25.76 12.55
CA LEU A 126 -18.74 25.66 13.34
C LEU A 126 -18.88 26.29 14.74
N ASP A 127 -19.59 27.42 14.85
CA ASP A 127 -19.82 28.11 16.13
C ASP A 127 -20.67 27.27 17.11
N ARG A 128 -21.38 26.24 16.63
CA ARG A 128 -22.16 25.27 17.42
C ARG A 128 -21.39 24.03 17.89
N GLN A 129 -20.05 24.01 17.80
CA GLN A 129 -19.23 22.91 18.33
C GLN A 129 -19.53 22.59 19.81
N GLY A 130 -19.77 21.32 20.11
CA GLY A 130 -20.18 20.86 21.45
C GLY A 130 -21.61 21.21 21.89
N LEU A 131 -22.39 21.93 21.07
CA LEU A 131 -23.80 22.29 21.32
C LEU A 131 -24.63 22.15 20.03
N LEU A 132 -24.57 20.95 19.41
CA LEU A 132 -25.26 20.67 18.16
C LEU A 132 -26.79 20.80 18.29
N GLU A 133 -27.43 21.39 17.28
CA GLU A 133 -28.88 21.36 17.17
C GLU A 133 -29.37 19.93 16.84
N PRO A 134 -30.62 19.54 17.19
CA PRO A 134 -31.16 18.22 16.84
C PRO A 134 -31.13 17.91 15.34
N THR A 135 -31.19 18.96 14.50
CA THR A 135 -30.99 18.88 13.05
C THR A 135 -29.56 18.53 12.66
N ASP A 136 -28.56 19.13 13.31
CA ASP A 136 -27.14 18.83 13.09
C ASP A 136 -26.84 17.37 13.50
N ILE A 137 -27.40 16.91 14.62
CA ILE A 137 -27.30 15.51 15.08
C ILE A 137 -27.93 14.55 14.06
N ALA A 138 -29.14 14.86 13.57
CA ALA A 138 -29.83 14.03 12.58
C ALA A 138 -29.05 13.94 11.25
N MET A 139 -28.50 15.06 10.76
CA MET A 139 -27.71 15.08 9.53
C MET A 139 -26.38 14.32 9.70
N GLY A 140 -25.67 14.52 10.81
CA GLY A 140 -24.44 13.79 11.11
C GLY A 140 -24.67 12.28 11.31
N ALA A 141 -25.78 11.88 11.92
CA ALA A 141 -26.18 10.47 12.06
C ALA A 141 -26.51 9.82 10.70
N VAL A 142 -27.20 10.52 9.80
CA VAL A 142 -27.43 10.03 8.43
C VAL A 142 -26.11 9.95 7.66
N LEU A 143 -25.22 10.93 7.79
CA LEU A 143 -23.90 10.88 7.15
C LEU A 143 -23.07 9.70 7.65
N LEU A 144 -23.10 9.41 8.96
CA LEU A 144 -22.44 8.24 9.55
C LEU A 144 -22.90 6.94 8.87
N VAL A 145 -24.21 6.72 8.77
CA VAL A 145 -24.77 5.54 8.09
C VAL A 145 -24.35 5.49 6.61
N LEU A 146 -24.36 6.63 5.92
CA LEU A 146 -23.94 6.72 4.52
C LEU A 146 -22.44 6.44 4.33
N VAL A 147 -21.56 6.95 5.21
CA VAL A 147 -20.11 6.70 5.14
C VAL A 147 -19.80 5.22 5.41
N VAL A 148 -20.45 4.60 6.40
CA VAL A 148 -20.28 3.16 6.70
C VAL A 148 -20.81 2.29 5.55
N GLU A 149 -21.97 2.63 4.95
CA GLU A 149 -22.53 1.92 3.79
C GLU A 149 -21.71 2.14 2.50
N ALA A 150 -21.15 3.34 2.29
CA ALA A 150 -20.24 3.63 1.18
C ALA A 150 -18.95 2.81 1.31
N CYS A 151 -18.33 2.84 2.49
CA CYS A 151 -17.19 2.01 2.85
C CYS A 151 -17.48 0.51 2.63
N ARG A 152 -18.68 0.03 3.00
CA ARG A 152 -19.10 -1.35 2.74
C ARG A 152 -19.22 -1.68 1.24
N ARG A 153 -19.63 -0.72 0.42
CA ARG A 153 -19.72 -0.88 -1.04
C ARG A 153 -18.37 -0.86 -1.72
N THR A 154 -17.44 -0.02 -1.25
CA THR A 154 -16.10 0.08 -1.81
C THR A 154 -15.20 -1.03 -1.32
N THR A 155 -15.13 -1.32 -0.01
CA THR A 155 -14.09 -2.22 0.56
C THR A 155 -14.63 -3.40 1.36
N GLY A 156 -15.89 -3.79 1.12
CA GLY A 156 -16.47 -4.97 1.76
C GLY A 156 -16.76 -4.77 3.26
N TRP A 157 -16.97 -5.86 3.99
CA TRP A 157 -17.53 -5.80 5.35
C TRP A 157 -16.52 -5.47 6.45
N VAL A 158 -15.21 -5.66 6.22
CA VAL A 158 -14.25 -5.67 7.32
C VAL A 158 -14.04 -4.28 7.92
N LEU A 159 -13.71 -3.27 7.10
CA LEU A 159 -13.55 -1.90 7.60
C LEU A 159 -14.84 -1.31 8.23
N PRO A 160 -16.05 -1.51 7.66
CA PRO A 160 -17.31 -1.17 8.35
C PRO A 160 -17.49 -1.84 9.71
N VAL A 161 -17.15 -3.13 9.86
CA VAL A 161 -17.21 -3.83 11.14
C VAL A 161 -16.21 -3.25 12.15
N VAL A 162 -15.01 -2.87 11.71
CA VAL A 162 -14.05 -2.14 12.55
C VAL A 162 -14.62 -0.79 12.98
N CYS A 163 -15.16 0.02 12.07
CA CYS A 163 -15.80 1.30 12.41
C CYS A 163 -16.95 1.13 13.41
N LEU A 164 -17.82 0.13 13.22
CA LEU A 164 -18.91 -0.20 14.15
C LEU A 164 -18.39 -0.66 15.52
N LEU A 165 -17.29 -1.41 15.58
CA LEU A 165 -16.65 -1.81 16.84
C LEU A 165 -16.05 -0.61 17.58
N PHE A 166 -15.41 0.33 16.87
CA PHE A 166 -14.95 1.58 17.48
C PHE A 166 -16.12 2.44 17.98
N LEU A 167 -17.21 2.56 17.23
CA LEU A 167 -18.42 3.28 17.69
C LEU A 167 -19.06 2.61 18.92
N ALA A 168 -19.17 1.28 18.91
CA ALA A 168 -19.68 0.51 20.04
C ALA A 168 -18.78 0.65 21.27
N TYR A 169 -17.45 0.66 21.09
CA TYR A 169 -16.50 0.96 22.17
C TYR A 169 -16.67 2.40 22.68
N GLY A 170 -16.76 3.39 21.79
CA GLY A 170 -16.98 4.79 22.17
C GLY A 170 -18.26 4.99 23.00
N TYR A 171 -19.35 4.32 22.63
CA TYR A 171 -20.62 4.40 23.37
C TYR A 171 -20.62 3.56 24.66
N TYR A 172 -20.32 2.25 24.56
CA TYR A 172 -20.42 1.31 25.68
C TYR A 172 -19.17 1.24 26.58
N GLY A 173 -18.10 1.96 26.27
CA GLY A 173 -16.85 1.93 27.05
C GLY A 173 -17.00 2.39 28.51
N GLY A 174 -18.06 3.14 28.83
CA GLY A 174 -18.47 3.46 30.20
C GLY A 174 -18.94 2.26 31.03
N LEU A 175 -19.40 1.19 30.37
CA LEU A 175 -19.81 -0.07 31.01
C LEU A 175 -18.64 -1.02 31.26
N LEU A 176 -17.44 -0.73 30.74
CA LEU A 176 -16.25 -1.55 31.00
C LEU A 176 -15.84 -1.43 32.48
N PRO A 177 -15.30 -2.51 33.08
CA PRO A 177 -14.77 -2.44 34.44
C PRO A 177 -13.70 -1.35 34.54
N GLN A 178 -13.92 -0.36 35.40
CA GLN A 178 -13.01 0.79 35.58
C GLN A 178 -11.63 0.41 36.14
N THR A 179 -11.41 -0.88 36.45
CA THR A 179 -10.11 -1.48 36.76
C THR A 179 -9.27 -1.81 35.51
N TRP A 180 -9.89 -1.84 34.32
CA TRP A 180 -9.20 -2.09 33.05
C TRP A 180 -8.68 -0.78 32.47
N SER A 181 -7.43 -0.76 31.99
CA SER A 181 -6.81 0.44 31.40
C SER A 181 -7.47 0.95 30.10
N ILE A 182 -8.40 0.18 29.55
CA ILE A 182 -9.15 0.46 28.32
C ILE A 182 -10.53 1.06 28.63
N ALA A 183 -10.93 1.17 29.91
CA ALA A 183 -12.17 1.82 30.29
C ALA A 183 -12.07 3.35 30.16
N HIS A 184 -13.19 4.00 29.82
CA HIS A 184 -13.35 5.45 29.81
C HIS A 184 -14.76 5.81 30.26
N ALA A 185 -15.12 7.10 30.26
CA ALA A 185 -16.42 7.59 30.75
C ALA A 185 -17.65 7.21 29.89
N GLY A 186 -17.45 6.54 28.74
CA GLY A 186 -18.42 6.51 27.65
C GLY A 186 -18.45 7.82 26.85
N LEU A 187 -19.18 7.82 25.73
CA LEU A 187 -19.50 9.00 24.92
C LEU A 187 -20.97 8.88 24.51
N ASP A 188 -21.77 9.90 24.78
CA ASP A 188 -23.17 9.94 24.35
C ASP A 188 -23.27 10.08 22.82
N PHE A 189 -24.43 9.72 22.25
CA PHE A 189 -24.60 9.66 20.79
C PHE A 189 -24.43 11.03 20.11
N ASP A 190 -24.86 12.11 20.76
CA ASP A 190 -24.65 13.49 20.33
C ASP A 190 -23.16 13.88 20.34
N GLN A 191 -22.40 13.48 21.38
CA GLN A 191 -20.95 13.68 21.47
C GLN A 191 -20.19 12.89 20.40
N ILE A 192 -20.66 11.68 20.06
CA ILE A 192 -20.13 10.90 18.95
C ILE A 192 -20.41 11.64 17.63
N VAL A 193 -21.61 12.15 17.40
CA VAL A 193 -21.93 12.89 16.16
C VAL A 193 -21.17 14.23 16.08
N ASP A 194 -20.99 14.97 17.17
CA ASP A 194 -20.10 16.15 17.25
C ASP A 194 -18.67 15.82 16.81
N ALA A 195 -18.10 14.76 17.41
CA ALA A 195 -16.75 14.30 17.15
C ALA A 195 -16.53 13.83 15.70
N LEU A 196 -17.59 13.37 15.02
CA LEU A 196 -17.53 12.88 13.65
C LEU A 196 -17.85 13.95 12.59
N TYR A 197 -18.82 14.81 12.87
CA TYR A 197 -19.41 15.71 11.86
C TYR A 197 -18.89 17.15 11.96
N ASN A 198 -18.61 17.64 13.17
CA ASN A 198 -18.15 19.01 13.39
C ASN A 198 -16.63 19.09 13.63
N SER A 199 -16.07 18.13 14.38
CA SER A 199 -14.64 18.08 14.69
C SER A 199 -13.75 17.72 13.49
N GLY A 200 -12.60 18.40 13.39
CA GLY A 200 -11.55 18.12 12.39
C GLY A 200 -10.77 16.80 12.59
N SER A 201 -11.18 15.93 13.53
CA SER A 201 -10.69 14.55 13.64
C SER A 201 -11.66 13.50 13.06
N GLY A 202 -12.87 13.92 12.67
CA GLY A 202 -13.95 13.07 12.15
C GLY A 202 -13.93 12.87 10.63
N PHE A 203 -15.11 12.86 10.00
CA PHE A 203 -15.27 12.64 8.56
C PHE A 203 -14.47 13.64 7.71
N TYR A 204 -14.36 14.88 8.17
CA TYR A 204 -13.62 15.96 7.52
C TYR A 204 -12.20 16.13 8.07
N GLY A 205 -11.63 15.07 8.64
CA GLY A 205 -10.27 15.08 9.19
C GLY A 205 -9.18 14.86 8.17
N THR A 206 -7.95 14.85 8.67
CA THR A 206 -6.71 14.71 7.89
C THR A 206 -6.66 13.51 6.91
N PRO A 207 -7.27 12.32 7.17
CA PRO A 207 -7.38 11.28 6.14
C PRO A 207 -8.13 11.72 4.88
N LEU A 208 -9.27 12.41 5.04
CA LEU A 208 -10.07 12.87 3.91
C LEU A 208 -9.40 14.06 3.23
N ASP A 209 -8.72 14.94 3.99
CA ASP A 209 -7.92 16.01 3.38
C ASP A 209 -6.85 15.44 2.46
N VAL A 210 -6.09 14.44 2.91
CA VAL A 210 -5.08 13.79 2.07
C VAL A 210 -5.68 13.17 0.79
N ALA A 211 -6.85 12.54 0.89
CA ALA A 211 -7.54 11.99 -0.27
C ALA A 211 -7.98 13.08 -1.26
N ALA A 212 -8.48 14.22 -0.76
CA ALA A 212 -8.99 15.34 -1.53
C ALA A 212 -7.89 16.30 -2.05
N SER A 213 -6.75 16.37 -1.38
CA SER A 213 -5.66 17.32 -1.64
C SER A 213 -4.50 16.67 -2.40
N TYR A 214 -4.25 15.37 -2.23
CA TYR A 214 -3.15 14.66 -2.91
C TYR A 214 -3.64 13.50 -3.78
N VAL A 215 -4.32 12.51 -3.19
CA VAL A 215 -4.58 11.22 -3.88
C VAL A 215 -5.38 11.42 -5.17
N VAL A 216 -6.44 12.24 -5.14
CA VAL A 216 -7.25 12.54 -6.33
C VAL A 216 -6.44 13.18 -7.47
N LEU A 217 -5.40 13.97 -7.18
CA LEU A 217 -4.57 14.58 -8.21
C LEU A 217 -3.58 13.59 -8.81
N PHE A 218 -3.01 12.71 -7.99
CA PHE A 218 -2.14 11.63 -8.47
C PHE A 218 -2.91 10.56 -9.25
N THR A 219 -4.16 10.23 -8.89
CA THR A 219 -5.00 9.32 -9.69
C THR A 219 -5.45 9.95 -11.00
N ILE A 220 -5.74 11.26 -11.03
CA ILE A 220 -5.97 12.01 -12.29
C ILE A 220 -4.71 12.00 -13.17
N TYR A 221 -3.53 12.26 -12.60
CA TYR A 221 -2.26 12.19 -13.32
C TYR A 221 -2.01 10.80 -13.92
N GLY A 222 -2.18 9.74 -13.11
CA GLY A 222 -2.03 8.35 -13.55
C GLY A 222 -2.98 7.98 -14.69
N ALA A 223 -4.26 8.37 -14.58
CA ALA A 223 -5.25 8.14 -15.64
C ALA A 223 -4.90 8.90 -16.94
N VAL A 224 -4.44 10.15 -16.86
CA VAL A 224 -3.97 10.92 -18.02
C VAL A 224 -2.74 10.26 -18.65
N LEU A 225 -1.80 9.75 -17.84
CA LEU A 225 -0.58 9.13 -18.35
C LEU A 225 -0.85 7.76 -18.99
N ASP A 226 -1.75 6.94 -18.43
CA ASP A 226 -2.15 5.66 -19.03
C ASP A 226 -2.89 5.85 -20.36
N LEU A 227 -3.88 6.75 -20.43
CA LEU A 227 -4.55 7.08 -21.70
C LEU A 227 -3.63 7.73 -22.73
N SER A 228 -2.49 8.29 -22.32
CA SER A 228 -1.43 8.75 -23.24
C SER A 228 -0.58 7.60 -23.83
N GLY A 229 -0.78 6.35 -23.39
CA GLY A 229 -0.07 5.18 -23.92
C GLY A 229 1.28 4.88 -23.26
N ALA A 230 1.67 5.62 -22.22
CA ALA A 230 2.95 5.49 -21.53
C ALA A 230 3.20 4.06 -21.00
N GLY A 231 2.14 3.34 -20.62
CA GLY A 231 2.27 2.00 -20.04
C GLY A 231 2.98 0.98 -20.93
N ARG A 232 2.77 1.05 -22.26
CA ARG A 232 3.51 0.21 -23.22
C ARG A 232 4.96 0.64 -23.36
N PHE A 233 5.21 1.96 -23.40
CA PHE A 233 6.55 2.51 -23.48
C PHE A 233 7.44 2.06 -22.31
N PHE A 234 6.94 2.03 -21.08
CA PHE A 234 7.73 1.57 -19.92
C PHE A 234 8.13 0.10 -20.01
N VAL A 235 7.26 -0.77 -20.54
CA VAL A 235 7.57 -2.19 -20.75
C VAL A 235 8.60 -2.34 -21.89
N ASP A 236 8.38 -1.70 -23.03
CA ASP A 236 9.32 -1.74 -24.16
C ASP A 236 10.70 -1.17 -23.79
N LEU A 237 10.75 -0.10 -22.99
CA LEU A 237 11.98 0.50 -22.48
C LEU A 237 12.73 -0.48 -21.55
N SER A 238 12.01 -1.13 -20.64
CA SER A 238 12.58 -2.15 -19.76
C SER A 238 13.14 -3.33 -20.55
N VAL A 239 12.43 -3.80 -21.57
CA VAL A 239 12.92 -4.89 -22.44
C VAL A 239 14.16 -4.46 -23.22
N ALA A 240 14.16 -3.27 -23.80
CA ALA A 240 15.31 -2.73 -24.50
C ALA A 240 16.55 -2.59 -23.58
N ALA A 241 16.35 -2.19 -22.31
CA ALA A 241 17.42 -1.97 -21.34
C ALA A 241 18.18 -3.26 -20.97
N PHE A 242 17.48 -4.39 -20.81
CA PHE A 242 18.08 -5.66 -20.36
C PHE A 242 18.33 -6.70 -21.45
N ARG A 243 18.06 -6.37 -22.73
CA ARG A 243 18.13 -7.28 -23.91
C ARG A 243 19.37 -8.19 -24.00
N ARG A 244 20.53 -7.74 -23.52
CA ARG A 244 21.81 -8.50 -23.58
C ARG A 244 22.10 -9.39 -22.36
N SER A 245 21.23 -9.46 -21.36
CA SER A 245 21.45 -10.25 -20.14
C SER A 245 20.99 -11.71 -20.26
N ARG A 246 21.71 -12.66 -19.63
CA ARG A 246 21.24 -14.05 -19.45
C ARG A 246 19.96 -14.13 -18.59
N SER A 247 19.79 -13.19 -17.67
CA SER A 247 18.60 -13.05 -16.80
C SER A 247 17.66 -11.94 -17.28
N ALA A 248 17.71 -11.56 -18.57
CA ALA A 248 16.91 -10.47 -19.15
C ALA A 248 15.44 -10.55 -18.74
N ALA A 249 14.74 -11.64 -19.08
CA ALA A 249 13.29 -11.81 -18.85
C ALA A 249 12.82 -11.45 -17.42
N GLY A 250 13.59 -11.83 -16.40
CA GLY A 250 13.26 -11.49 -15.01
C GLY A 250 13.54 -10.02 -14.69
N ARG A 251 14.71 -9.50 -15.09
CA ARG A 251 15.05 -8.08 -14.89
C ARG A 251 14.11 -7.14 -15.63
N THR A 252 13.63 -7.53 -16.81
CA THR A 252 12.63 -6.78 -17.58
C THR A 252 11.28 -6.74 -16.88
N ALA A 253 10.85 -7.84 -16.25
CA ALA A 253 9.60 -7.88 -15.48
C ALA A 253 9.68 -6.97 -14.24
N VAL A 254 10.78 -7.04 -13.49
CA VAL A 254 11.01 -6.22 -12.29
C VAL A 254 11.12 -4.74 -12.62
N ALA A 255 11.88 -4.37 -13.66
CA ALA A 255 12.02 -2.98 -14.09
C ALA A 255 10.72 -2.42 -14.68
N SER A 256 9.93 -3.23 -15.39
CA SER A 256 8.60 -2.83 -15.84
C SER A 256 7.65 -2.59 -14.66
N GLY A 257 7.72 -3.44 -13.63
CA GLY A 257 6.96 -3.25 -12.38
C GLY A 257 7.29 -1.92 -11.70
N PHE A 258 8.58 -1.62 -11.53
CA PHE A 258 9.06 -0.35 -11.00
C PHE A 258 8.57 0.85 -11.84
N LEU A 259 8.87 0.88 -13.15
CA LEU A 259 8.57 2.03 -14.01
C LEU A 259 7.08 2.24 -14.27
N LEU A 260 6.26 1.18 -14.29
CA LEU A 260 4.81 1.30 -14.51
C LEU A 260 4.06 1.61 -13.22
N GLY A 261 4.42 0.95 -12.12
CA GLY A 261 3.67 1.09 -10.87
C GLY A 261 3.97 2.38 -10.11
N THR A 262 5.14 2.99 -10.32
CA THR A 262 5.46 4.38 -9.90
C THR A 262 4.61 5.44 -10.60
N VAL A 263 3.70 5.02 -11.48
CA VAL A 263 2.63 5.86 -12.05
C VAL A 263 1.27 5.37 -11.56
N SER A 264 1.06 4.05 -11.53
CA SER A 264 -0.24 3.45 -11.20
C SER A 264 -0.65 3.63 -9.74
N GLY A 265 0.30 3.66 -8.79
CA GLY A 265 0.01 3.72 -7.35
C GLY A 265 -0.68 2.48 -6.75
N SER A 266 -0.97 1.45 -7.57
CA SER A 266 -1.61 0.18 -7.17
C SER A 266 -0.71 -1.01 -7.50
N GLY A 267 -0.47 -1.86 -6.50
CA GLY A 267 0.39 -3.04 -6.61
C GLY A 267 -0.27 -4.17 -7.40
N THR A 268 -1.57 -4.40 -7.18
CA THR A 268 -2.37 -5.42 -7.88
C THR A 268 -2.49 -5.10 -9.36
N ALA A 269 -2.91 -3.89 -9.71
CA ALA A 269 -3.06 -3.42 -11.08
C ALA A 269 -1.72 -3.43 -11.85
N THR A 270 -0.61 -3.10 -11.18
CA THR A 270 0.73 -3.17 -11.77
C THR A 270 1.16 -4.61 -12.02
N ALA A 271 1.01 -5.51 -11.04
CA ALA A 271 1.35 -6.92 -11.17
C ALA A 271 0.55 -7.58 -12.32
N VAL A 272 -0.73 -7.24 -12.46
CA VAL A 272 -1.61 -7.69 -13.55
C VAL A 272 -1.18 -7.11 -14.90
N SER A 273 -1.00 -5.79 -15.00
CA SER A 273 -0.68 -5.11 -16.26
C SER A 273 0.71 -5.51 -16.81
N VAL A 274 1.72 -5.56 -15.94
CA VAL A 274 3.06 -6.04 -16.29
C VAL A 274 3.04 -7.54 -16.57
N GLY A 275 2.29 -8.31 -15.78
CA GLY A 275 2.15 -9.76 -15.95
C GLY A 275 1.60 -10.13 -17.32
N ALA A 276 0.55 -9.47 -17.78
CA ALA A 276 -0.08 -9.72 -19.09
C ALA A 276 0.90 -9.62 -20.26
N VAL A 277 1.87 -8.70 -20.20
CA VAL A 277 2.88 -8.49 -21.26
C VAL A 277 4.14 -9.33 -21.05
N THR A 278 4.58 -9.52 -19.80
CA THR A 278 5.87 -10.15 -19.48
C THR A 278 5.79 -11.65 -19.23
N TRP A 279 4.63 -12.21 -18.85
CA TRP A 279 4.46 -13.66 -18.67
C TRP A 279 4.84 -14.48 -19.91
N PRO A 280 4.44 -14.13 -21.15
CA PRO A 280 4.90 -14.82 -22.36
C PRO A 280 6.42 -14.81 -22.56
N ILE A 281 7.14 -13.83 -21.97
CA ILE A 281 8.60 -13.73 -22.01
C ILE A 281 9.20 -14.64 -20.93
N LEU A 282 8.72 -14.54 -19.68
CA LEU A 282 9.14 -15.36 -18.55
C LEU A 282 8.94 -16.86 -18.81
N ARG A 283 7.79 -17.25 -19.37
CA ARG A 283 7.47 -18.63 -19.74
C ARG A 283 8.41 -19.17 -20.83
N ARG A 284 8.73 -18.38 -21.86
CA ARG A 284 9.71 -18.75 -22.91
C ARG A 284 11.13 -18.88 -22.36
N ALA A 285 11.49 -18.08 -21.37
CA ALA A 285 12.78 -18.14 -20.70
C ALA A 285 12.90 -19.37 -19.78
N GLY A 286 11.78 -19.95 -19.34
CA GLY A 286 11.71 -21.16 -18.52
C GLY A 286 11.45 -20.92 -17.03
N TYR A 287 10.87 -19.77 -16.65
CA TYR A 287 10.44 -19.54 -15.27
C TYR A 287 9.19 -20.39 -14.94
N PRO A 288 9.17 -21.09 -13.78
CA PRO A 288 7.97 -21.74 -13.27
C PRO A 288 6.88 -20.70 -12.89
N PRO A 289 5.58 -21.03 -13.02
CA PRO A 289 4.50 -20.06 -12.97
C PRO A 289 4.29 -19.44 -11.58
N GLU A 290 4.51 -20.19 -10.49
CA GLU A 290 4.39 -19.64 -9.13
C GLU A 290 5.53 -18.65 -8.80
N GLN A 291 6.75 -18.89 -9.26
CA GLN A 291 7.87 -17.96 -9.08
C GLN A 291 7.74 -16.73 -9.98
N ALA A 292 7.30 -16.91 -11.24
CA ALA A 292 6.98 -15.80 -12.12
C ALA A 292 5.87 -14.92 -11.53
N GLY A 293 4.80 -15.52 -11.02
CA GLY A 293 3.70 -14.80 -10.37
C GLY A 293 4.14 -14.06 -9.11
N GLY A 294 4.93 -14.71 -8.24
CA GLY A 294 5.43 -14.08 -7.02
C GLY A 294 6.40 -12.93 -7.29
N MET A 295 7.22 -13.04 -8.34
CA MET A 295 8.12 -11.98 -8.80
C MET A 295 7.35 -10.78 -9.34
N LEU A 296 6.28 -11.01 -10.11
CA LEU A 296 5.41 -9.96 -10.64
C LEU A 296 4.64 -9.26 -9.52
N ALA A 297 4.12 -10.01 -8.56
CA ALA A 297 3.43 -9.49 -7.38
C ALA A 297 4.35 -8.57 -6.55
N ALA A 298 5.55 -9.03 -6.19
CA ALA A 298 6.52 -8.22 -5.47
C ALA A 298 6.97 -6.98 -6.28
N ALA A 299 7.27 -7.14 -7.57
CA ALA A 299 7.64 -6.01 -8.42
C ALA A 299 6.52 -4.96 -8.57
N GLY A 300 5.25 -5.38 -8.47
CA GLY A 300 4.08 -4.50 -8.45
C GLY A 300 3.90 -3.77 -7.13
N VAL A 301 3.86 -4.47 -6.00
CA VAL A 301 3.68 -3.84 -4.67
C VAL A 301 4.85 -2.91 -4.31
N GLY A 302 6.08 -3.22 -4.73
CA GLY A 302 7.22 -2.31 -4.61
C GLY A 302 7.02 -0.94 -5.22
N ALA A 303 6.10 -0.82 -6.18
CA ALA A 303 5.88 0.43 -6.87
C ALA A 303 5.00 1.39 -6.05
N ILE A 304 4.17 0.87 -5.13
CA ILE A 304 3.51 1.64 -4.05
C ILE A 304 4.58 2.21 -3.10
N LEU A 305 5.70 1.49 -2.89
CA LEU A 305 6.80 1.93 -2.03
C LEU A 305 7.76 2.92 -2.73
N SER A 306 7.59 3.19 -4.02
CA SER A 306 8.59 3.87 -4.85
C SER A 306 8.25 5.33 -5.17
N PRO A 307 9.19 6.26 -5.00
CA PRO A 307 9.11 7.62 -5.56
C PRO A 307 8.91 7.64 -7.09
N PRO A 308 8.22 8.65 -7.65
CA PRO A 308 7.82 9.90 -7.01
C PRO A 308 6.33 10.04 -6.68
N THR A 309 5.52 8.99 -6.85
CA THR A 309 4.08 9.02 -6.51
C THR A 309 3.77 8.38 -5.17
N LEU A 310 4.50 7.32 -4.79
CA LEU A 310 4.25 6.50 -3.61
C LEU A 310 2.77 6.03 -3.49
N GLY A 311 2.46 5.26 -2.45
CA GLY A 311 1.08 4.93 -2.09
C GLY A 311 0.38 6.10 -1.42
N ALA A 312 -0.96 6.07 -1.39
CA ALA A 312 -1.78 7.09 -0.73
C ALA A 312 -1.34 7.39 0.72
N ALA A 313 -0.90 6.35 1.45
CA ALA A 313 -0.40 6.46 2.81
C ALA A 313 0.86 7.36 2.96
N ALA A 314 1.68 7.55 1.94
CA ALA A 314 2.84 8.45 2.01
C ALA A 314 2.46 9.93 2.09
N PHE A 315 1.31 10.31 1.51
CA PHE A 315 0.74 11.64 1.72
C PHE A 315 0.20 11.81 3.15
N ILE A 316 -0.31 10.74 3.76
CA ILE A 316 -0.75 10.75 5.17
C ILE A 316 0.47 10.87 6.10
N VAL A 317 1.61 10.23 5.78
CA VAL A 317 2.89 10.46 6.49
C VAL A 317 3.30 11.94 6.41
N ALA A 318 3.22 12.56 5.23
CA ALA A 318 3.58 13.97 5.05
C ALA A 318 2.69 14.90 5.90
N GLU A 319 1.37 14.67 5.88
CA GLU A 319 0.38 15.46 6.60
C GLU A 319 0.47 15.27 8.12
N TYR A 320 0.60 14.03 8.60
CA TYR A 320 0.67 13.72 10.04
C TYR A 320 1.95 14.23 10.72
N LEU A 321 3.02 14.43 9.96
CA LEU A 321 4.29 14.95 10.47
C LEU A 321 4.52 16.44 10.16
N ASP A 322 3.57 17.09 9.47
CA ASP A 322 3.71 18.47 8.96
C ASP A 322 5.03 18.70 8.18
N VAL A 323 5.36 17.76 7.29
CA VAL A 323 6.55 17.81 6.44
C VAL A 323 6.20 17.86 4.96
N SER A 324 7.03 18.54 4.16
CA SER A 324 6.82 18.54 2.71
C SER A 324 6.93 17.12 2.13
N TYR A 325 6.07 16.78 1.19
CA TYR A 325 6.06 15.49 0.52
C TYR A 325 7.40 15.12 -0.15
N LEU A 326 8.22 16.10 -0.57
CA LEU A 326 9.58 15.87 -1.07
C LEU A 326 10.49 15.23 -0.01
N VAL A 327 10.32 15.59 1.27
CA VAL A 327 11.08 15.00 2.38
C VAL A 327 10.72 13.52 2.57
N VAL A 328 9.43 13.18 2.49
CA VAL A 328 8.95 11.78 2.52
C VAL A 328 9.47 10.98 1.32
N LEU A 329 9.53 11.58 0.13
CA LEU A 329 10.20 11.00 -1.04
C LEU A 329 11.67 10.67 -0.74
N GLY A 330 12.40 11.62 -0.15
CA GLY A 330 13.79 11.44 0.26
C GLY A 330 13.98 10.25 1.20
N TRP A 331 13.12 10.13 2.21
CA TRP A 331 13.12 9.00 3.16
C TRP A 331 12.85 7.64 2.47
N ALA A 332 12.01 7.62 1.44
CA ALA A 332 11.68 6.41 0.69
C ALA A 332 12.73 5.99 -0.36
N MET A 333 13.66 6.86 -0.77
CA MET A 333 14.64 6.58 -1.84
C MET A 333 15.53 5.37 -1.55
N ILE A 334 16.23 5.35 -0.41
CA ILE A 334 17.18 4.28 -0.08
C ILE A 334 16.45 2.95 0.17
N PRO A 335 15.36 2.87 0.96
CA PRO A 335 14.61 1.62 1.12
C PRO A 335 14.01 1.09 -0.19
N THR A 336 13.58 1.97 -1.11
CA THR A 336 13.14 1.58 -2.48
C THR A 336 14.27 0.89 -3.24
N VAL A 337 15.47 1.48 -3.24
CA VAL A 337 16.65 0.89 -3.90
C VAL A 337 16.98 -0.47 -3.27
N LEU A 338 16.94 -0.59 -1.95
CA LEU A 338 17.18 -1.85 -1.23
C LEU A 338 16.11 -2.92 -1.57
N TYR A 339 14.85 -2.54 -1.71
CA TYR A 339 13.77 -3.44 -2.11
C TYR A 339 13.99 -4.03 -3.50
N TYR A 340 14.16 -3.17 -4.51
CA TYR A 340 14.37 -3.62 -5.89
C TYR A 340 15.72 -4.31 -6.07
N LEU A 341 16.76 -3.95 -5.31
CA LEU A 341 18.00 -4.72 -5.22
C LEU A 341 17.72 -6.14 -4.72
N GLY A 342 16.94 -6.30 -3.65
CA GLY A 342 16.52 -7.60 -3.12
C GLY A 342 15.82 -8.47 -4.16
N ILE A 343 14.84 -7.92 -4.87
CA ILE A 343 14.14 -8.63 -5.95
C ILE A 343 15.12 -8.98 -7.09
N LEU A 344 15.93 -8.03 -7.57
CA LEU A 344 16.89 -8.26 -8.67
C LEU A 344 17.95 -9.31 -8.33
N LEU A 345 18.41 -9.38 -7.09
CA LEU A 345 19.33 -10.42 -6.61
C LEU A 345 18.62 -11.79 -6.55
N ALA A 346 17.38 -11.84 -6.07
CA ALA A 346 16.58 -13.06 -6.10
C ALA A 346 16.30 -13.54 -7.53
N VAL A 347 16.01 -12.65 -8.48
CA VAL A 347 15.88 -12.95 -9.91
C VAL A 347 17.17 -13.54 -10.49
N GLU A 348 18.33 -12.96 -10.17
CA GLU A 348 19.62 -13.46 -10.64
C GLU A 348 19.95 -14.85 -10.07
N ILE A 349 19.57 -15.12 -8.81
CA ILE A 349 19.68 -16.42 -8.18
C ILE A 349 18.75 -17.44 -8.86
N ASP A 350 17.46 -17.10 -9.05
CA ASP A 350 16.49 -18.01 -9.66
C ASP A 350 16.81 -18.28 -11.14
N ALA A 351 17.32 -17.30 -11.89
CA ALA A 351 17.81 -17.50 -13.26
C ALA A 351 18.90 -18.58 -13.34
N ARG A 352 19.83 -18.60 -12.37
CA ARG A 352 20.88 -19.62 -12.25
C ARG A 352 20.34 -20.96 -11.74
N ARG A 353 19.40 -20.92 -10.79
CA ARG A 353 18.78 -22.10 -10.16
C ARG A 353 17.96 -22.92 -11.15
N PHE A 354 17.15 -22.24 -11.98
CA PHE A 354 16.27 -22.86 -12.99
C PHE A 354 16.92 -22.99 -14.37
N ARG A 355 18.16 -22.51 -14.55
CA ARG A 355 18.89 -22.51 -15.84
C ARG A 355 18.11 -21.81 -16.96
N VAL A 356 17.56 -20.65 -16.62
CA VAL A 356 16.75 -19.81 -17.51
C VAL A 356 17.51 -19.50 -18.80
N ARG A 357 16.83 -19.64 -19.94
CA ARG A 357 17.40 -19.38 -21.28
C ARG A 357 17.30 -17.90 -21.60
N ALA A 358 18.32 -17.37 -22.28
CA ALA A 358 18.21 -16.07 -22.91
C ALA A 358 17.13 -16.13 -24.01
N VAL A 359 16.15 -15.24 -23.92
CA VAL A 359 15.14 -15.04 -24.98
C VAL A 359 15.58 -13.79 -25.73
N ASP A 360 15.84 -13.93 -27.03
CA ASP A 360 16.05 -12.74 -27.85
C ASP A 360 14.72 -12.03 -28.05
N LEU A 361 14.71 -10.72 -27.83
CA LEU A 361 13.52 -9.89 -27.85
C LEU A 361 13.78 -8.78 -28.86
N ASP A 362 13.09 -8.89 -29.99
CA ASP A 362 13.21 -7.95 -31.12
C ASP A 362 12.56 -6.61 -30.77
N VAL A 363 13.33 -5.79 -30.05
CA VAL A 363 12.91 -4.49 -29.52
C VAL A 363 13.93 -3.42 -29.93
N PRO A 364 13.48 -2.22 -30.34
CA PRO A 364 14.36 -1.12 -30.70
C PRO A 364 15.39 -0.79 -29.61
N SER A 365 16.54 -0.26 -30.01
CA SER A 365 17.58 0.19 -29.07
C SER A 365 17.03 1.24 -28.10
N VAL A 366 17.35 1.12 -26.80
CA VAL A 366 16.96 2.05 -25.71
C VAL A 366 16.99 3.51 -26.14
N TRP A 367 18.11 3.98 -26.69
CA TRP A 367 18.29 5.37 -27.12
C TRP A 367 17.30 5.84 -28.19
N ARG A 368 16.90 4.96 -29.13
CA ARG A 368 15.85 5.26 -30.12
C ARG A 368 14.47 5.28 -29.49
N LEU A 369 14.22 4.41 -28.50
CA LEU A 369 12.95 4.39 -27.77
C LEU A 369 12.81 5.66 -26.91
N LEU A 370 13.87 6.04 -26.20
CA LEU A 370 13.94 7.24 -25.37
C LEU A 370 13.87 8.53 -26.21
N ALA A 371 14.54 8.59 -27.36
CA ALA A 371 14.43 9.73 -28.27
C ALA A 371 13.03 9.88 -28.90
N ARG A 372 12.24 8.80 -29.00
CA ARG A 372 10.91 8.80 -29.63
C ARG A 372 9.75 8.95 -28.63
N PHE A 373 9.88 8.34 -27.45
CA PHE A 373 8.81 8.21 -26.45
C PHE A 373 9.24 8.66 -25.03
N GLY A 374 10.50 9.03 -24.83
CA GLY A 374 11.02 9.51 -23.53
C GLY A 374 10.36 10.80 -23.03
N TYR A 375 9.54 11.45 -23.85
CA TYR A 375 8.68 12.54 -23.40
C TYR A 375 7.70 12.09 -22.28
N HIS A 376 7.27 10.83 -22.23
CA HIS A 376 6.47 10.30 -21.11
C HIS A 376 7.24 10.32 -19.77
N PHE A 377 8.58 10.23 -19.81
CA PHE A 377 9.42 10.34 -18.62
C PHE A 377 9.50 11.80 -18.13
N SER A 378 9.29 12.78 -19.01
CA SER A 378 9.45 14.20 -18.67
C SER A 378 8.36 14.73 -17.72
N SER A 379 7.13 14.19 -17.74
CA SER A 379 6.12 14.54 -16.74
C SER A 379 6.47 14.02 -15.35
N LEU A 380 7.04 12.81 -15.27
CA LEU A 380 7.50 12.22 -14.01
C LEU A 380 8.70 12.99 -13.42
N VAL A 381 9.67 13.35 -14.29
CA VAL A 381 10.80 14.21 -13.92
C VAL A 381 10.35 15.62 -13.54
N ALA A 382 9.34 16.18 -14.21
CA ALA A 382 8.80 17.48 -13.88
C ALA A 382 8.25 17.54 -12.45
N ILE A 383 7.59 16.48 -11.95
CA ILE A 383 7.17 16.42 -10.53
C ILE A 383 8.39 16.61 -9.63
N VAL A 384 9.43 15.78 -9.78
CA VAL A 384 10.63 15.83 -8.92
C VAL A 384 11.35 17.18 -9.01
N VAL A 385 11.50 17.74 -10.21
CA VAL A 385 12.16 19.04 -10.42
C VAL A 385 11.34 20.18 -9.83
N LEU A 386 10.02 20.20 -10.00
CA LEU A 386 9.15 21.24 -9.45
C LEU A 386 9.16 21.20 -7.92
N LEU A 387 9.07 20.02 -7.31
CA LEU A 387 9.27 19.82 -5.86
C LEU A 387 10.63 20.37 -5.40
N ALA A 388 11.72 20.04 -6.10
CA ALA A 388 13.07 20.50 -5.75
C ALA A 388 13.27 22.02 -5.87
N VAL A 389 12.47 22.69 -6.72
CA VAL A 389 12.42 24.16 -6.84
C VAL A 389 11.44 24.80 -5.83
N GLY A 390 10.87 24.01 -4.91
CA GLY A 390 9.99 24.48 -3.83
C GLY A 390 8.52 24.63 -4.22
N VAL A 391 8.09 24.06 -5.36
CA VAL A 391 6.67 24.01 -5.74
C VAL A 391 5.96 22.94 -4.91
N THR A 392 4.79 23.27 -4.36
CA THR A 392 3.98 22.30 -3.59
C THR A 392 3.63 21.07 -4.42
N ALA A 393 3.55 19.89 -3.78
CA ALA A 393 3.29 18.64 -4.49
C ALA A 393 1.97 18.67 -5.28
N THR A 394 0.93 19.28 -4.72
CA THR A 394 -0.36 19.51 -5.39
C THR A 394 -0.21 20.26 -6.71
N ARG A 395 0.54 21.37 -6.74
CA ARG A 395 0.81 22.16 -7.96
C ARG A 395 1.73 21.44 -8.93
N ALA A 396 2.76 20.75 -8.43
CA ALA A 396 3.70 20.01 -9.26
C ALA A 396 3.00 18.91 -10.08
N VAL A 397 2.05 18.19 -9.48
CA VAL A 397 1.24 17.17 -10.18
C VAL A 397 0.30 17.78 -11.21
N VAL A 398 -0.32 18.93 -10.92
CA VAL A 398 -1.16 19.62 -11.93
C VAL A 398 -0.33 20.07 -13.13
N TYR A 399 0.85 20.63 -12.90
CA TYR A 399 1.77 21.01 -13.97
C TYR A 399 2.29 19.79 -14.75
N ALA A 400 2.61 18.68 -14.07
CA ALA A 400 3.00 17.42 -14.71
C ALA A 400 1.86 16.79 -15.54
N THR A 401 0.61 16.89 -15.07
CA THR A 401 -0.59 16.45 -15.80
C THR A 401 -0.82 17.31 -17.05
N GLY A 402 -0.67 18.64 -16.92
CA GLY A 402 -0.69 19.56 -18.05
C GLY A 402 0.41 19.26 -19.07
N LEU A 403 1.63 18.97 -18.60
CA LEU A 403 2.75 18.58 -19.45
C LEU A 403 2.51 17.24 -20.17
N ALA A 404 2.00 16.22 -19.47
CA ALA A 404 1.60 14.95 -20.07
C ALA A 404 0.51 15.13 -21.14
N PHE A 405 -0.47 16.00 -20.89
CA PHE A 405 -1.49 16.36 -21.87
C PHE A 405 -0.90 17.06 -23.11
N LEU A 406 0.00 18.03 -22.93
CA LEU A 406 0.64 18.74 -24.04
C LEU A 406 1.54 17.81 -24.88
N LEU A 407 2.26 16.90 -24.24
CA LEU A 407 3.18 15.98 -24.93
C LEU A 407 2.46 14.79 -25.59
N SER A 408 1.27 14.42 -25.14
CA SER A 408 0.39 13.46 -25.82
C SER A 408 0.14 13.82 -27.29
N PHE A 409 0.16 15.11 -27.66
CA PHE A 409 0.02 15.55 -29.05
C PHE A 409 1.22 15.18 -29.96
N LEU A 410 2.35 14.74 -29.41
CA LEU A 410 3.54 14.37 -30.17
C LEU A 410 3.40 13.01 -30.88
N ASP A 411 2.61 12.06 -30.33
CA ASP A 411 2.25 10.81 -31.01
C ASP A 411 0.77 10.79 -31.36
N ARG A 412 0.49 10.70 -32.67
CA ARG A 412 -0.86 10.66 -33.26
C ARG A 412 -1.72 9.49 -32.78
N GLN A 413 -1.13 8.41 -32.24
CA GLN A 413 -1.89 7.32 -31.61
C GLN A 413 -2.32 7.66 -30.17
N ALA A 414 -1.48 8.43 -29.47
CA ALA A 414 -1.61 8.83 -28.07
C ALA A 414 -2.49 10.07 -27.85
N TRP A 415 -2.89 10.79 -28.91
CA TRP A 415 -3.62 12.07 -28.82
C TRP A 415 -4.79 12.03 -27.83
N LEU A 416 -4.69 12.85 -26.78
CA LEU A 416 -5.75 13.16 -25.82
C LEU A 416 -6.71 14.17 -26.43
N THR A 417 -7.54 13.70 -27.36
CA THR A 417 -8.69 14.46 -27.86
C THR A 417 -9.60 14.90 -26.70
N PRO A 418 -10.42 15.96 -26.84
CA PRO A 418 -11.27 16.46 -25.74
C PRO A 418 -12.14 15.37 -25.09
N ARG A 419 -12.59 14.38 -25.89
CA ARG A 419 -13.30 13.20 -25.39
C ARG A 419 -12.41 12.28 -24.54
N ARG A 420 -11.19 11.97 -24.98
CA ARG A 420 -10.24 11.15 -24.20
C ARG A 420 -9.77 11.87 -22.94
N LEU A 421 -9.60 13.20 -22.98
CA LEU A 421 -9.30 13.99 -21.78
C LEU A 421 -10.45 13.94 -20.77
N PHE A 422 -11.70 14.10 -21.22
CA PHE A 422 -12.88 13.92 -20.37
C PHE A 422 -12.97 12.50 -19.79
N GLU A 423 -12.70 11.47 -20.61
CA GLU A 423 -12.65 10.07 -20.17
C GLU A 423 -11.53 9.86 -19.12
N ALA A 424 -10.35 10.46 -19.30
CA ALA A 424 -9.24 10.40 -18.34
C ALA A 424 -9.55 11.11 -17.01
N LEU A 425 -10.09 12.33 -17.04
CA LEU A 425 -10.49 13.08 -15.83
C LEU A 425 -11.57 12.33 -15.04
N ALA A 426 -12.57 11.80 -15.74
CA ALA A 426 -13.63 10.99 -15.12
C ALA A 426 -13.12 9.63 -14.61
N ALA A 427 -12.10 9.03 -15.25
CA ALA A 427 -11.46 7.81 -14.76
C ALA A 427 -10.61 8.08 -13.51
N GLY A 428 -9.83 9.17 -13.48
CA GLY A 428 -9.01 9.55 -12.32
C GLY A 428 -9.84 9.79 -11.05
N VAL A 429 -10.97 10.49 -11.17
CA VAL A 429 -11.91 10.67 -10.04
C VAL A 429 -12.63 9.38 -9.68
N ARG A 430 -12.95 8.49 -10.63
CA ARG A 430 -13.48 7.16 -10.29
C ARG A 430 -12.47 6.32 -9.49
N GLY A 431 -11.18 6.42 -9.83
CA GLY A 431 -10.10 5.72 -9.12
C GLY A 431 -9.87 6.18 -7.68
N VAL A 432 -10.26 7.42 -7.30
CA VAL A 432 -10.14 7.87 -5.90
C VAL A 432 -11.36 7.53 -5.04
N LEU A 433 -12.48 7.06 -5.63
CA LEU A 433 -13.73 6.86 -4.89
C LEU A 433 -13.58 5.87 -3.70
N PRO A 434 -12.91 4.70 -3.83
CA PRO A 434 -12.68 3.82 -2.69
C PRO A 434 -11.85 4.47 -1.60
N VAL A 435 -10.74 5.12 -1.97
CA VAL A 435 -9.86 5.83 -1.04
C VAL A 435 -10.61 6.92 -0.28
N ALA A 436 -11.49 7.68 -0.96
CA ALA A 436 -12.31 8.71 -0.32
C ALA A 436 -13.28 8.13 0.73
N ALA A 437 -13.95 7.01 0.45
CA ALA A 437 -14.80 6.33 1.44
C ALA A 437 -13.99 5.75 2.60
N VAL A 438 -12.84 5.13 2.32
CA VAL A 438 -11.92 4.58 3.33
C VAL A 438 -11.42 5.69 4.26
N CYS A 439 -10.99 6.82 3.71
CA CYS A 439 -10.51 7.96 4.49
C CYS A 439 -11.62 8.60 5.33
N ALA A 440 -12.82 8.79 4.79
CA ALA A 440 -13.96 9.28 5.57
C ALA A 440 -14.34 8.32 6.71
N ALA A 441 -14.33 7.00 6.45
CA ALA A 441 -14.59 5.98 7.47
C ALA A 441 -13.46 5.86 8.51
N ALA A 442 -12.20 6.08 8.11
CA ALA A 442 -11.06 6.12 9.02
C ALA A 442 -11.12 7.31 9.99
N GLY A 443 -11.76 8.42 9.59
CA GLY A 443 -12.13 9.51 10.49
C GLY A 443 -12.98 9.07 11.68
N ILE A 444 -13.78 8.00 11.56
CA ILE A 444 -14.50 7.40 12.69
C ILE A 444 -13.50 6.86 13.72
N ILE A 445 -12.49 6.13 13.24
CA ILE A 445 -11.49 5.49 14.08
C ILE A 445 -10.58 6.55 14.72
N THR A 446 -10.15 7.55 13.97
CA THR A 446 -9.38 8.69 14.48
C THR A 446 -10.15 9.46 15.55
N ALA A 447 -11.37 9.93 15.27
CA ALA A 447 -12.18 10.69 16.22
C ALA A 447 -12.48 9.90 17.51
N THR A 448 -12.95 8.65 17.40
CA THR A 448 -13.17 7.79 18.58
C THR A 448 -11.89 7.62 19.38
N THR A 449 -10.76 7.33 18.72
CA THR A 449 -9.51 7.08 19.44
C THR A 449 -8.97 8.33 20.14
N THR A 450 -9.06 9.50 19.50
CA THR A 450 -8.66 10.78 20.11
C THR A 450 -9.56 11.15 21.29
N LYS A 451 -10.89 10.95 21.21
CA LYS A 451 -11.83 11.29 22.29
C LYS A 451 -11.76 10.30 23.47
N THR A 452 -11.42 9.03 23.23
CA THR A 452 -11.35 7.99 24.28
C THR A 452 -9.94 7.75 24.85
N GLY A 453 -8.89 8.17 24.15
CA GLY A 453 -7.49 7.89 24.53
C GLY A 453 -7.01 6.47 24.24
N LEU A 454 -7.81 5.62 23.57
CA LEU A 454 -7.51 4.21 23.30
C LEU A 454 -6.12 3.98 22.67
N GLY A 455 -5.67 4.85 21.75
CA GLY A 455 -4.40 4.71 21.05
C GLY A 455 -3.21 4.76 22.00
N ALA A 456 -3.22 5.71 22.95
CA ALA A 456 -2.21 5.79 24.00
C ALA A 456 -2.27 4.60 24.97
N GLN A 457 -3.47 4.09 25.27
CA GLN A 457 -3.63 2.91 26.13
C GLN A 457 -3.09 1.63 25.47
N LEU A 458 -3.44 1.37 24.21
CA LEU A 458 -2.93 0.23 23.43
C LEU A 458 -1.41 0.34 23.19
N ALA A 459 -0.90 1.53 22.93
CA ALA A 459 0.53 1.80 22.86
C ALA A 459 1.23 1.44 24.18
N SER A 460 0.70 1.89 25.31
CA SER A 460 1.25 1.58 26.63
C SER A 460 1.17 0.09 26.96
N LEU A 461 0.12 -0.62 26.52
CA LEU A 461 -0.01 -2.05 26.70
C LEU A 461 1.07 -2.80 25.91
N LEU A 462 1.32 -2.41 24.66
CA LEU A 462 2.33 -3.01 23.79
C LEU A 462 3.75 -2.79 24.35
N VAL A 463 4.05 -1.60 24.87
CA VAL A 463 5.33 -1.34 25.56
C VAL A 463 5.44 -2.15 26.86
N ARG A 464 4.38 -2.19 27.69
CA ARG A 464 4.37 -2.96 28.95
C ARG A 464 4.53 -4.46 28.73
N THR A 465 3.97 -5.03 27.67
CA THR A 465 4.19 -6.45 27.35
C THR A 465 5.61 -6.72 26.89
N ALA A 466 6.26 -5.78 26.19
CA ALA A 466 7.68 -5.90 25.84
C ALA A 466 8.59 -5.77 27.07
N ASP A 467 8.31 -4.81 27.95
CA ASP A 467 9.01 -4.56 29.23
C ASP A 467 8.92 -5.77 30.18
N ALA A 468 7.74 -6.38 30.29
CA ALA A 468 7.54 -7.61 31.07
C ALA A 468 8.25 -8.86 30.53
N LEU A 469 8.76 -8.82 29.29
CA LEU A 469 9.51 -9.92 28.67
C LEU A 469 11.03 -9.65 28.58
N ALA A 470 11.50 -8.43 28.85
CA ALA A 470 12.91 -8.07 28.69
C ALA A 470 13.36 -6.89 29.58
N ASP A 471 14.36 -7.11 30.44
CA ASP A 471 14.87 -6.09 31.39
C ASP A 471 15.72 -4.97 30.75
N ASN A 472 16.06 -5.06 29.45
CA ASN A 472 16.95 -4.10 28.78
C ASN A 472 16.18 -3.29 27.74
N ARG A 473 16.25 -1.95 27.84
CA ARG A 473 15.62 -0.99 26.92
C ARG A 473 15.77 -1.32 25.43
N THR A 474 16.94 -1.76 24.97
CA THR A 474 17.13 -2.14 23.55
C THR A 474 16.35 -3.41 23.17
N ALA A 475 16.23 -4.36 24.11
CA ALA A 475 15.44 -5.57 23.92
C ALA A 475 13.93 -5.27 24.01
N VAL A 476 13.51 -4.36 24.89
CA VAL A 476 12.13 -3.83 24.94
C VAL A 476 11.76 -3.18 23.61
N LEU A 477 12.62 -2.30 23.06
CA LEU A 477 12.40 -1.70 21.74
C LEU A 477 12.34 -2.75 20.64
N ALA A 478 13.26 -3.72 20.63
CA ALA A 478 13.26 -4.82 19.65
C ALA A 478 11.96 -5.63 19.69
N LEU A 479 11.49 -5.97 20.89
CA LEU A 479 10.28 -6.76 21.07
C LEU A 479 9.01 -5.94 20.76
N THR A 480 8.97 -4.66 21.15
CA THR A 480 7.93 -3.70 20.76
C THR A 480 7.82 -3.60 19.24
N VAL A 481 8.95 -3.48 18.53
CA VAL A 481 8.98 -3.42 17.06
C VAL A 481 8.51 -4.74 16.43
N VAL A 482 8.86 -5.90 16.98
CA VAL A 482 8.35 -7.20 16.52
C VAL A 482 6.85 -7.34 16.74
N PHE A 483 6.34 -6.95 17.92
CA PHE A 483 4.90 -6.95 18.19
C PHE A 483 4.14 -5.96 17.30
N ALA A 484 4.70 -4.77 17.06
CA ALA A 484 4.15 -3.79 16.14
C ALA A 484 4.13 -4.29 14.69
N ALA A 485 5.24 -4.90 14.22
CA ALA A 485 5.34 -5.53 12.92
C ALA A 485 4.27 -6.61 12.73
N LEU A 486 4.07 -7.48 13.73
CA LEU A 486 3.04 -8.53 13.71
C LEU A 486 1.63 -7.92 13.73
N ALA A 487 1.37 -6.94 14.59
CA ALA A 487 0.08 -6.27 14.69
C ALA A 487 -0.31 -5.56 13.37
N LEU A 488 0.62 -4.82 12.76
CA LEU A 488 0.41 -4.16 11.46
C LEU A 488 0.23 -5.17 10.33
N SER A 489 1.02 -6.25 10.32
CA SER A 489 0.89 -7.31 9.32
C SER A 489 -0.49 -7.97 9.41
N LEU A 490 -0.95 -8.31 10.62
CA LEU A 490 -2.27 -8.91 10.88
C LEU A 490 -3.43 -7.95 10.57
N LEU A 491 -3.30 -6.66 10.93
CA LEU A 491 -4.27 -5.61 10.62
C LEU A 491 -4.46 -5.48 9.10
N GLY A 492 -3.37 -5.45 8.35
CA GLY A 492 -3.39 -5.38 6.89
C GLY A 492 -3.67 -6.70 6.16
N LEU A 493 -3.98 -7.78 6.87
CA LEU A 493 -4.71 -8.92 6.29
C LEU A 493 -6.22 -8.65 6.23
N ALA A 494 -6.71 -7.62 6.92
CA ALA A 494 -8.13 -7.40 7.16
C ALA A 494 -8.65 -6.11 6.50
N VAL A 495 -7.84 -5.06 6.37
CA VAL A 495 -8.26 -3.75 5.86
C VAL A 495 -7.24 -3.09 4.92
N PRO A 496 -7.69 -2.27 3.94
CA PRO A 496 -6.84 -1.67 2.92
C PRO A 496 -5.62 -0.94 3.47
N VAL A 497 -4.51 -0.90 2.72
CA VAL A 497 -3.25 -0.21 3.09
C VAL A 497 -3.48 1.18 3.70
N THR A 498 -4.34 2.00 3.11
CA THR A 498 -4.65 3.34 3.61
C THR A 498 -5.32 3.30 5.00
N ALA A 499 -6.24 2.37 5.23
CA ALA A 499 -6.86 2.16 6.53
C ALA A 499 -5.88 1.57 7.55
N SER A 500 -5.13 0.54 7.14
CA SER A 500 -4.06 -0.09 7.92
C SER A 500 -3.03 0.93 8.40
N PHE A 501 -2.65 1.89 7.55
CA PHE A 501 -1.76 2.98 7.93
C PHE A 501 -2.37 3.91 8.97
N ILE A 502 -3.61 4.38 8.79
CA ILE A 502 -4.25 5.32 9.71
C ILE A 502 -4.45 4.67 11.09
N ILE A 503 -5.02 3.47 11.12
CA ILE A 503 -5.22 2.69 12.35
C ILE A 503 -3.87 2.36 12.99
N GLY A 504 -2.90 1.92 12.17
CA GLY A 504 -1.55 1.61 12.58
C GLY A 504 -0.83 2.80 13.19
N TRP A 505 -0.93 3.99 12.62
CA TRP A 505 -0.32 5.20 13.17
C TRP A 505 -0.93 5.58 14.51
N VAL A 506 -2.26 5.54 14.61
CA VAL A 506 -3.01 5.89 15.83
C VAL A 506 -2.69 4.95 17.01
N ILE A 507 -2.30 3.70 16.75
CA ILE A 507 -2.00 2.69 17.78
C ILE A 507 -0.49 2.51 18.00
N ILE A 508 0.29 2.34 16.94
CA ILE A 508 1.73 2.03 16.98
C ILE A 508 2.59 3.29 17.04
N GLY A 509 2.15 4.40 16.43
CA GLY A 509 2.88 5.67 16.44
C GLY A 509 3.23 6.13 17.87
N PRO A 510 2.26 6.28 18.78
CA PRO A 510 2.53 6.61 20.18
C PRO A 510 3.41 5.58 20.91
N ALA A 511 3.35 4.29 20.54
CA ALA A 511 4.15 3.24 21.17
C ALA A 511 5.65 3.37 20.84
N LEU A 512 5.97 3.65 19.57
CA LEU A 512 7.35 3.86 19.13
C LEU A 512 7.88 5.20 19.63
N LEU A 513 7.08 6.27 19.55
CA LEU A 513 7.45 7.60 20.07
C LEU A 513 7.76 7.57 21.57
N ALA A 514 7.02 6.78 22.36
CA ALA A 514 7.26 6.60 23.80
C ALA A 514 8.57 5.86 24.15
N LEU A 515 9.25 5.26 23.16
CA LEU A 515 10.56 4.62 23.32
C LEU A 515 11.73 5.45 22.75
N ASP A 516 11.49 6.73 22.47
CA ASP A 516 12.39 7.68 21.81
C ASP A 516 12.73 7.35 20.33
N VAL A 517 11.88 6.56 19.64
CA VAL A 517 11.96 6.43 18.17
C VAL A 517 11.51 7.75 17.54
N SER A 518 12.26 8.28 16.58
CA SER A 518 11.86 9.52 15.91
C SER A 518 10.59 9.36 15.06
N ALA A 519 9.79 10.43 14.99
CA ALA A 519 8.53 10.43 14.27
C ALA A 519 8.65 10.02 12.77
N PRO A 520 9.70 10.43 12.01
CA PRO A 520 9.94 9.92 10.67
C PRO A 520 10.16 8.41 10.61
N ALA A 521 10.96 7.84 11.53
CA ALA A 521 11.22 6.41 11.57
C ALA A 521 9.96 5.61 11.94
N ALA A 522 9.20 6.07 12.94
CA ALA A 522 7.92 5.46 13.31
C ALA A 522 6.90 5.53 12.17
N ALA A 523 6.75 6.67 11.49
CA ALA A 523 5.80 6.83 10.40
C ALA A 523 6.17 6.00 9.17
N MET A 524 7.45 6.00 8.77
CA MET A 524 7.92 5.14 7.68
C MET A 524 7.81 3.66 8.03
N PHE A 525 8.01 3.26 9.29
CA PHE A 525 7.81 1.89 9.74
C PHE A 525 6.36 1.44 9.56
N VAL A 526 5.41 2.23 10.05
CA VAL A 526 3.97 1.97 9.88
C VAL A 526 3.61 1.95 8.39
N PHE A 527 4.14 2.87 7.57
CA PHE A 527 3.94 2.90 6.12
C PHE A 527 4.40 1.61 5.43
N TYR A 528 5.66 1.21 5.63
CA TYR A 528 6.19 0.00 4.98
C TYR A 528 5.42 -1.25 5.43
N TYR A 529 5.14 -1.42 6.73
CA TYR A 529 4.40 -2.60 7.20
C TYR A 529 2.94 -2.62 6.75
N SER A 530 2.30 -1.45 6.61
CA SER A 530 0.94 -1.35 6.05
C SER A 530 0.90 -1.73 4.57
N VAL A 531 1.91 -1.37 3.77
CA VAL A 531 1.99 -1.75 2.35
C VAL A 531 2.39 -3.22 2.18
N LEU A 532 3.31 -3.72 3.00
CA LEU A 532 3.83 -5.09 2.89
C LEU A 532 2.84 -6.16 3.36
N SER A 533 1.79 -5.79 4.10
CA SER A 533 0.69 -6.70 4.43
C SER A 533 0.02 -7.27 3.16
N GLU A 534 -0.09 -6.48 2.07
CA GLU A 534 -0.59 -6.91 0.74
C GLU A 534 0.25 -8.03 0.10
N VAL A 535 1.44 -8.34 0.63
CA VAL A 535 2.32 -9.42 0.15
C VAL A 535 2.27 -10.64 1.08
N THR A 536 1.53 -10.58 2.18
CA THR A 536 1.49 -11.60 3.22
C THR A 536 0.36 -12.62 2.98
N PRO A 537 0.63 -13.94 2.98
CA PRO A 537 -0.42 -14.95 2.97
C PRO A 537 -1.28 -14.85 4.25
N PRO A 538 -2.62 -15.04 4.20
CA PRO A 538 -3.37 -15.62 3.09
C PRO A 538 -3.94 -14.60 2.08
N THR A 539 -3.81 -13.29 2.30
CA THR A 539 -4.57 -12.30 1.52
C THR A 539 -3.83 -11.72 0.33
N ALA A 540 -2.55 -12.02 0.10
CA ALA A 540 -1.72 -11.30 -0.86
C ALA A 540 -2.28 -11.19 -2.31
N LEU A 541 -3.00 -10.11 -2.59
CA LEU A 541 -3.86 -9.97 -3.78
C LEU A 541 -3.07 -9.82 -5.07
N ALA A 542 -1.95 -9.11 -5.03
CA ALA A 542 -1.05 -8.98 -6.18
C ALA A 542 -0.53 -10.37 -6.62
N ALA A 543 -0.38 -11.31 -5.68
CA ALA A 543 -0.02 -12.69 -5.98
C ALA A 543 -1.20 -13.53 -6.48
N VAL A 544 -2.44 -13.24 -6.09
CA VAL A 544 -3.66 -13.83 -6.67
C VAL A 544 -3.81 -13.41 -8.13
N GLY A 545 -3.78 -12.10 -8.42
CA GLY A 545 -3.87 -11.56 -9.77
C GLY A 545 -2.73 -12.05 -10.67
N ALA A 546 -1.50 -12.07 -10.17
CA ALA A 546 -0.37 -12.62 -10.91
C ALA A 546 -0.50 -14.13 -11.15
N ALA A 547 -0.99 -14.91 -10.18
CA ALA A 547 -1.24 -16.34 -10.34
C ALA A 547 -2.31 -16.65 -11.41
N ALA A 548 -3.36 -15.84 -11.50
CA ALA A 548 -4.38 -15.96 -12.54
C ALA A 548 -3.80 -15.77 -13.96
N ILE A 549 -2.82 -14.89 -14.13
CA ILE A 549 -2.12 -14.69 -15.42
C ILE A 549 -1.12 -15.80 -15.70
N THR A 550 -0.33 -16.22 -14.72
CA THR A 550 0.70 -17.25 -14.93
C THR A 550 0.13 -18.67 -14.97
N GLY A 551 -1.10 -18.88 -14.51
CA GLY A 551 -1.68 -20.20 -14.27
C GLY A 551 -1.04 -20.93 -13.08
N GLY A 552 -0.41 -20.19 -12.16
CA GLY A 552 0.20 -20.72 -10.95
C GLY A 552 -0.82 -20.99 -9.84
N ARG A 553 -0.43 -21.81 -8.84
CA ARG A 553 -1.27 -22.03 -7.65
C ARG A 553 -1.19 -20.82 -6.73
N THR A 554 -2.32 -20.15 -6.48
CA THR A 554 -2.44 -18.90 -5.69
C THR A 554 -1.61 -18.90 -4.41
N VAL A 555 -1.89 -19.79 -3.46
CA VAL A 555 -1.19 -19.85 -2.16
C VAL A 555 0.32 -20.02 -2.32
N ALA A 556 0.77 -20.87 -3.25
CA ALA A 556 2.20 -21.06 -3.50
C ALA A 556 2.85 -19.81 -4.12
N THR A 557 2.13 -19.09 -4.98
CA THR A 557 2.53 -17.79 -5.54
C THR A 557 2.62 -16.72 -4.45
N MET A 558 1.69 -16.67 -3.48
CA MET A 558 1.77 -15.77 -2.32
C MET A 558 3.04 -16.00 -1.50
N TRP A 559 3.37 -17.27 -1.20
CA TRP A 559 4.62 -17.61 -0.52
C TRP A 559 5.87 -17.25 -1.34
N GLN A 560 5.82 -17.28 -2.68
CA GLN A 560 6.91 -16.75 -3.50
C GLN A 560 6.98 -15.22 -3.44
N ALA A 561 5.84 -14.51 -3.48
CA ALA A 561 5.78 -13.06 -3.36
C ALA A 561 6.40 -12.58 -2.04
N LEU A 562 5.99 -13.18 -0.91
CA LEU A 562 6.57 -12.93 0.41
C LEU A 562 8.09 -13.18 0.41
N LYS A 563 8.56 -14.25 -0.23
CA LYS A 563 10.00 -14.55 -0.35
C LYS A 563 10.76 -13.47 -1.13
N TYR A 564 10.19 -12.93 -2.21
CA TYR A 564 10.80 -11.83 -2.97
C TYR A 564 10.76 -10.50 -2.19
N ALA A 565 9.70 -10.25 -1.43
CA ALA A 565 9.52 -9.03 -0.65
C ALA A 565 10.23 -9.04 0.73
N LEU A 566 10.67 -10.20 1.23
CA LEU A 566 11.28 -10.37 2.55
C LEU A 566 12.34 -9.30 2.92
N PRO A 567 13.23 -8.85 2.02
CA PRO A 567 14.18 -7.79 2.36
C PRO A 567 13.52 -6.48 2.83
N ALA A 568 12.35 -6.08 2.29
CA ALA A 568 11.65 -4.88 2.75
C ALA A 568 10.85 -5.06 4.04
N PHE A 569 10.56 -6.27 4.50
CA PHE A 569 10.06 -6.43 5.88
C PHE A 569 11.15 -6.09 6.90
N LEU A 570 12.40 -6.30 6.55
CA LEU A 570 13.52 -6.18 7.47
C LEU A 570 14.12 -4.76 7.47
N VAL A 571 14.16 -4.05 6.33
CA VAL A 571 14.69 -2.67 6.26
C VAL A 571 14.01 -1.68 7.24
N PRO A 572 12.67 -1.70 7.44
CA PRO A 572 12.00 -0.84 8.43
C PRO A 572 12.37 -1.15 9.87
N VAL A 573 12.62 -2.41 10.19
CA VAL A 573 13.14 -2.80 11.50
C VAL A 573 14.53 -2.17 11.71
N ALA A 574 15.38 -2.16 10.68
CA ALA A 574 16.71 -1.54 10.73
C ALA A 574 16.69 -0.06 11.15
N PHE A 575 15.76 0.72 10.57
CA PHE A 575 15.68 2.17 10.81
C PHE A 575 14.89 2.58 12.06
N VAL A 576 14.27 1.63 12.76
CA VAL A 576 13.64 1.86 14.08
C VAL A 576 14.49 1.36 15.24
N LEU A 577 15.20 0.24 15.08
CA LEU A 577 15.95 -0.37 16.19
C LEU A 577 17.24 0.34 16.58
N THR A 578 17.79 1.19 15.70
CA THR A 578 19.16 1.70 15.85
C THR A 578 19.28 3.14 15.36
N ASP A 579 20.02 3.98 16.08
CA ASP A 579 20.22 5.38 15.71
C ASP A 579 20.89 5.56 14.33
N PRO A 580 21.92 4.75 13.94
CA PRO A 580 22.44 4.77 12.57
C PRO A 580 21.42 4.31 11.51
N GLY A 581 20.32 3.69 11.94
CA GLY A 581 19.20 3.32 11.10
C GLY A 581 18.51 4.50 10.44
N GLU A 582 18.46 5.68 11.08
CA GLU A 582 17.95 6.91 10.44
C GLU A 582 18.73 7.31 9.19
N TYR A 583 19.99 6.88 9.06
CA TYR A 583 20.80 7.15 7.88
C TYR A 583 20.23 6.45 6.62
N LEU A 584 19.46 5.36 6.79
CA LEU A 584 18.69 4.72 5.71
C LEU A 584 17.47 5.54 5.28
N LEU A 585 17.02 6.52 6.07
CA LEU A 585 16.03 7.52 5.69
C LEU A 585 16.70 8.80 5.15
N ALA A 586 17.99 8.73 4.79
CA ALA A 586 18.83 9.86 4.40
C ALA A 586 18.92 10.99 5.46
N ARG A 587 18.68 10.68 6.74
CA ARG A 587 18.75 11.62 7.86
C ARG A 587 20.05 11.42 8.63
N GLY A 588 21.13 12.08 8.23
CA GLY A 588 22.41 11.99 8.93
C GLY A 588 23.61 12.55 8.14
N PRO A 589 24.84 12.40 8.66
CA PRO A 589 26.04 12.77 7.92
C PRO A 589 26.18 11.92 6.66
N TRP A 590 26.55 12.54 5.54
CA TRP A 590 26.68 11.90 4.22
C TRP A 590 27.47 10.57 4.27
N LEU A 591 28.58 10.54 5.00
CA LEU A 591 29.43 9.34 5.12
C LEU A 591 28.72 8.20 5.86
N GLY A 592 27.90 8.54 6.86
CA GLY A 592 27.04 7.59 7.58
C GLY A 592 25.97 7.01 6.67
N ILE A 593 25.31 7.84 5.86
CA ILE A 593 24.30 7.42 4.86
C ILE A 593 24.92 6.44 3.86
N VAL A 594 26.09 6.75 3.30
CA VAL A 594 26.79 5.85 2.37
C VAL A 594 27.17 4.53 3.04
N TRP A 595 27.78 4.58 4.22
CA TRP A 595 28.25 3.38 4.92
C TRP A 595 27.10 2.44 5.30
N THR A 596 26.03 2.99 5.87
CA THR A 596 24.83 2.22 6.24
C THR A 596 24.09 1.69 5.03
N THR A 597 24.02 2.45 3.92
CA THR A 597 23.46 1.96 2.65
C THR A 597 24.28 0.79 2.09
N ILE A 598 25.61 0.83 2.16
CA ILE A 598 26.48 -0.28 1.74
C ILE A 598 26.27 -1.51 2.65
N ALA A 599 26.21 -1.31 3.98
CA ALA A 599 25.93 -2.39 4.94
C ALA A 599 24.55 -3.02 4.70
N ALA A 600 23.52 -2.21 4.44
CA ALA A 600 22.18 -2.68 4.11
C ALA A 600 22.12 -3.40 2.74
N CYS A 601 22.84 -2.92 1.72
CA CYS A 601 22.99 -3.64 0.45
C CYS A 601 23.63 -5.02 0.66
N ALA A 602 24.64 -5.13 1.52
CA ALA A 602 25.25 -6.40 1.89
C ALA A 602 24.28 -7.30 2.69
N ALA A 603 23.47 -6.72 3.60
CA ALA A 603 22.43 -7.44 4.35
C ALA A 603 21.38 -8.04 3.40
N VAL A 604 20.85 -7.22 2.48
CA VAL A 604 19.89 -7.63 1.44
C VAL A 604 20.49 -8.72 0.55
N ALA A 605 21.77 -8.64 0.19
CA ALA A 605 22.44 -9.69 -0.57
C ALA A 605 22.59 -11.01 0.22
N ALA A 606 22.93 -10.94 1.51
CA ALA A 606 22.98 -12.10 2.39
C ALA A 606 21.60 -12.76 2.54
N LEU A 607 20.54 -11.96 2.71
CA LEU A 607 19.15 -12.42 2.77
C LEU A 607 18.68 -13.04 1.45
N ALA A 608 19.08 -12.48 0.30
CA ALA A 608 18.80 -13.08 -1.01
C ALA A 608 19.49 -14.45 -1.18
N VAL A 609 20.71 -14.64 -0.67
CA VAL A 609 21.38 -15.94 -0.63
C VAL A 609 20.65 -16.91 0.31
N ALA A 610 20.20 -16.45 1.47
CA ALA A 610 19.45 -17.24 2.43
C ALA A 610 18.11 -17.75 1.86
N THR A 611 17.34 -16.91 1.16
CA THR A 611 16.05 -17.29 0.55
C THR A 611 16.20 -18.02 -0.79
N GLY A 612 17.17 -17.64 -1.61
CA GLY A 612 17.38 -18.17 -2.96
C GLY A 612 18.21 -19.47 -3.01
N GLY A 613 19.10 -19.69 -2.04
CA GLY A 613 19.95 -20.89 -1.98
C GLY A 613 21.07 -20.93 -3.04
N TRP A 614 21.51 -19.76 -3.52
CA TRP A 614 22.63 -19.66 -4.46
C TRP A 614 23.49 -18.44 -4.12
N LEU A 615 24.80 -18.64 -3.95
CA LEU A 615 25.77 -17.57 -3.77
C LEU A 615 26.30 -17.11 -5.13
N LEU A 616 26.19 -15.82 -5.42
CA LEU A 616 26.62 -15.25 -6.70
C LEU A 616 28.12 -15.53 -6.93
N GLY A 617 28.46 -15.99 -8.13
CA GLY A 617 29.82 -16.46 -8.49
C GLY A 617 30.20 -17.83 -7.92
N VAL A 618 29.77 -18.19 -6.69
CA VAL A 618 30.24 -19.39 -5.97
C VAL A 618 29.34 -20.63 -6.13
N GLY A 619 28.03 -20.53 -6.34
CA GLY A 619 27.18 -21.71 -6.65
C GLY A 619 26.08 -22.02 -5.65
N ARG A 620 25.59 -23.27 -5.65
CA ARG A 620 24.47 -23.71 -4.81
C ARG A 620 24.86 -23.70 -3.33
N ALA A 621 24.09 -22.98 -2.51
CA ALA A 621 24.25 -22.94 -1.07
C ALA A 621 23.43 -24.07 -0.43
N THR A 622 24.08 -24.94 0.34
CA THR A 622 23.42 -25.96 1.18
C THR A 622 22.73 -25.31 2.38
N ALA A 623 21.99 -26.07 3.19
CA ALA A 623 21.20 -25.52 4.30
C ALA A 623 22.05 -24.70 5.30
N VAL A 624 23.24 -25.18 5.67
CA VAL A 624 24.11 -24.50 6.64
C VAL A 624 24.60 -23.12 6.13
N PRO A 625 25.22 -22.98 4.94
CA PRO A 625 25.51 -21.67 4.34
C PRO A 625 24.29 -20.73 4.24
N ARG A 626 23.07 -21.24 4.04
CA ARG A 626 21.86 -20.40 3.98
C ARG A 626 21.47 -19.85 5.35
N VAL A 627 21.61 -20.64 6.42
CA VAL A 627 21.37 -20.18 7.80
C VAL A 627 22.44 -19.18 8.22
N LEU A 628 23.71 -19.43 7.90
CA LEU A 628 24.81 -18.48 8.17
C LEU A 628 24.61 -17.15 7.41
N ALA A 629 24.18 -17.21 6.14
CA ALA A 629 23.82 -16.01 5.38
C ALA A 629 22.61 -15.26 5.98
N ALA A 630 21.61 -15.97 6.51
CA ALA A 630 20.47 -15.34 7.18
C ALA A 630 20.90 -14.61 8.46
N LEU A 631 21.68 -15.26 9.32
CA LEU A 631 22.23 -14.68 10.55
C LEU A 631 23.13 -13.48 10.25
N ALA A 632 24.01 -13.59 9.24
CA ALA A 632 24.85 -12.48 8.80
C ALA A 632 24.02 -11.31 8.25
N GLY A 633 22.95 -11.58 7.50
CA GLY A 633 22.04 -10.57 6.99
C GLY A 633 21.34 -9.80 8.14
N LEU A 634 20.82 -10.52 9.13
CA LEU A 634 20.18 -9.91 10.31
C LEU A 634 21.18 -9.10 11.15
N LEU A 635 22.41 -9.59 11.34
CA LEU A 635 23.46 -8.89 12.09
C LEU A 635 23.98 -7.63 11.38
N LEU A 636 24.13 -7.66 10.05
CA LEU A 636 24.42 -6.46 9.26
C LEU A 636 23.31 -5.41 9.40
N LEU A 637 22.07 -5.87 9.51
CA LEU A 637 20.88 -5.01 9.60
C LEU A 637 20.67 -4.39 10.99
N TYR A 638 21.46 -4.79 11.99
CA TYR A 638 21.59 -4.07 13.26
C TYR A 638 22.59 -2.89 13.16
N LEU A 639 23.20 -2.64 12.00
CA LEU A 639 24.00 -1.45 11.64
C LEU A 639 25.15 -1.04 12.61
N HIS A 640 25.47 -1.85 13.62
CA HIS A 640 26.45 -1.55 14.66
C HIS A 640 27.84 -2.08 14.26
N PRO A 641 28.96 -1.37 14.52
CA PRO A 641 30.29 -1.79 14.08
C PRO A 641 30.67 -3.21 14.50
N ALA A 642 30.27 -3.63 15.72
CA ALA A 642 30.49 -4.99 16.22
C ALA A 642 29.68 -6.06 15.47
N THR A 643 28.41 -5.79 15.13
CA THR A 643 27.58 -6.78 14.42
C THR A 643 27.96 -6.85 12.94
N ILE A 644 28.35 -5.73 12.32
CA ILE A 644 28.87 -5.68 10.95
C ILE A 644 30.15 -6.54 10.82
N SER A 645 31.08 -6.42 11.76
CA SER A 645 32.34 -7.18 11.74
C SER A 645 32.12 -8.68 11.98
N ILE A 646 31.25 -9.07 12.93
CA ILE A 646 30.83 -10.47 13.12
C ILE A 646 30.16 -11.01 11.85
N ALA A 647 29.26 -10.25 11.23
CA ALA A 647 28.56 -10.66 10.02
C ALA A 647 29.49 -10.79 8.80
N ALA A 648 30.50 -9.94 8.67
CA ALA A 648 31.52 -10.07 7.63
C ALA A 648 32.27 -11.40 7.77
N VAL A 649 32.64 -11.82 9.00
CA VAL A 649 33.23 -13.14 9.27
C VAL A 649 32.26 -14.27 8.90
N LEU A 650 30.98 -14.17 9.27
CA LEU A 650 29.97 -15.17 8.89
C LEU A 650 29.77 -15.29 7.37
N LEU A 651 29.85 -14.18 6.62
CA LEU A 651 29.81 -14.19 5.15
C LEU A 651 31.06 -14.82 4.54
N LEU A 652 32.25 -14.59 5.10
CA LEU A 652 33.48 -15.25 4.67
C LEU A 652 33.43 -16.76 4.91
N ILE A 653 32.95 -17.20 6.07
CA ILE A 653 32.71 -18.63 6.38
C ILE A 653 31.69 -19.23 5.39
N THR A 654 30.59 -18.51 5.13
CA THR A 654 29.57 -18.91 4.15
C THR A 654 30.18 -19.11 2.76
N ALA A 655 30.99 -18.17 2.29
CA ALA A 655 31.67 -18.26 1.00
C ALA A 655 32.67 -19.43 0.95
N ALA A 656 33.45 -19.63 2.01
CA ALA A 656 34.40 -20.73 2.13
C ALA A 656 33.71 -22.11 2.09
N LEU A 657 32.57 -22.27 2.78
CA LEU A 657 31.79 -23.51 2.77
C LEU A 657 31.16 -23.82 1.41
N VAL A 658 30.62 -22.82 0.71
CA VAL A 658 30.09 -23.02 -0.66
C VAL A 658 31.23 -23.35 -1.64
N TRP A 659 32.40 -22.74 -1.45
CA TRP A 659 33.60 -23.01 -2.26
C TRP A 659 34.19 -24.40 -2.00
N SER A 660 34.25 -24.87 -0.75
CA SER A 660 34.76 -26.21 -0.42
C SER A 660 33.83 -27.30 -0.96
N HIS A 661 32.51 -27.15 -0.80
CA HIS A 661 31.53 -28.05 -1.39
C HIS A 661 31.64 -28.12 -2.91
N ARG A 662 31.84 -26.97 -3.60
CA ARG A 662 32.15 -26.97 -5.04
C ARG A 662 33.34 -27.84 -5.40
N ARG A 663 34.47 -27.66 -4.69
CA ARG A 663 35.71 -28.40 -4.97
C ARG A 663 35.52 -29.89 -4.74
N ALA A 664 34.82 -30.28 -3.68
CA ALA A 664 34.48 -31.68 -3.42
C ALA A 664 33.60 -32.27 -4.55
N SER A 665 32.55 -31.57 -4.99
CA SER A 665 31.71 -32.03 -6.10
C SER A 665 32.44 -32.06 -7.45
N ALA A 666 33.38 -31.16 -7.69
CA ALA A 666 34.20 -31.16 -8.90
C ALA A 666 35.21 -32.33 -8.90
N GLY A 667 35.86 -32.59 -7.76
CA GLY A 667 36.79 -33.71 -7.59
C GLY A 667 36.10 -35.08 -7.70
N ALA A 668 34.88 -35.20 -7.17
CA ALA A 668 34.08 -36.42 -7.30
C ALA A 668 33.64 -36.69 -8.75
N ALA A 669 33.41 -35.65 -9.56
CA ALA A 669 33.07 -35.81 -10.98
C ALA A 669 34.28 -36.19 -11.87
N THR A 670 35.51 -36.06 -11.35
CA THR A 670 36.75 -36.50 -12.00
C THR A 670 37.26 -37.85 -11.49
N ALA A 671 36.59 -38.47 -10.53
CA ALA A 671 36.91 -39.81 -10.06
C ALA A 671 36.22 -40.85 -10.97
N ASP A 672 37.02 -41.57 -11.75
CA ASP A 672 36.61 -42.62 -12.68
C ASP A 672 35.88 -43.78 -11.93
N PRO A 673 34.69 -44.23 -12.38
CA PRO A 673 34.03 -45.40 -11.80
C PRO A 673 34.86 -46.70 -11.83
N ALA A 674 35.90 -46.78 -12.65
CA ALA A 674 36.74 -47.97 -12.81
C ALA A 674 37.52 -48.41 -11.56
N ALA A 675 37.60 -47.58 -10.50
CA ALA A 675 38.38 -47.87 -9.30
C ALA A 675 37.61 -48.58 -8.16
N ALA A 676 36.33 -48.93 -8.34
CA ALA A 676 35.44 -49.38 -7.27
C ALA A 676 34.71 -50.72 -7.52
N ASP A 677 35.41 -51.73 -8.04
CA ASP A 677 34.96 -53.14 -7.98
C ASP A 677 36.13 -54.10 -7.67
N PRO A 678 36.26 -54.61 -6.43
CA PRO A 678 37.30 -55.59 -6.09
C PRO A 678 36.94 -57.04 -6.47
N ALA A 679 35.78 -57.30 -7.08
CA ALA A 679 35.19 -58.65 -7.21
C ALA A 679 35.37 -59.34 -8.57
N ARG A 680 36.11 -58.78 -9.54
CA ARG A 680 36.41 -59.44 -10.83
C ARG A 680 37.88 -59.85 -10.98
N ARG A 681 38.23 -61.00 -10.39
CA ARG A 681 39.38 -61.79 -10.83
C ARG A 681 38.91 -62.86 -11.82
N HIS A 682 39.26 -62.73 -13.09
CA HIS A 682 39.26 -63.85 -14.04
C HIS A 682 40.69 -64.39 -14.23
N PRO A 683 40.86 -65.70 -14.49
CA PRO A 683 42.18 -66.33 -14.67
C PRO A 683 42.83 -65.95 -16.02
N PRO A 684 44.15 -66.17 -16.18
CA PRO A 684 44.88 -65.70 -17.36
C PRO A 684 44.49 -66.46 -18.63
N ALA A 685 44.32 -65.73 -19.73
CA ALA A 685 44.13 -66.29 -21.05
C ALA A 685 45.47 -66.67 -21.70
N THR A 686 45.58 -67.90 -22.19
CA THR A 686 46.65 -68.30 -23.12
C THR A 686 46.25 -67.94 -24.55
N ASN A 687 47.16 -67.28 -25.26
CA ASN A 687 46.95 -66.83 -26.64
C ASN A 687 47.58 -67.81 -27.64
N PRO A 688 46.99 -68.02 -28.83
CA PRO A 688 47.74 -68.35 -30.04
C PRO A 688 47.83 -67.15 -31.01
N ALA A 689 48.72 -67.29 -31.99
CA ALA A 689 49.27 -66.21 -32.81
C ALA A 689 48.36 -65.81 -34.02
N PRO A 690 48.69 -64.74 -34.77
CA PRO A 690 47.78 -64.08 -35.71
C PRO A 690 47.79 -64.72 -37.11
N ASP A 691 46.85 -64.30 -37.96
CA ASP A 691 46.96 -64.48 -39.41
C ASP A 691 46.43 -63.22 -40.15
N ASP A 692 47.01 -62.95 -41.32
CA ASP A 692 46.99 -61.65 -41.99
C ASP A 692 45.76 -61.39 -42.90
N THR A 693 45.34 -60.12 -43.03
CA THR A 693 45.01 -59.47 -44.33
C THR A 693 44.61 -57.98 -44.18
N PRO A 694 45.15 -57.05 -45.02
CA PRO A 694 44.81 -55.63 -45.03
C PRO A 694 43.73 -55.27 -46.11
N PRO A 695 43.27 -53.99 -46.23
CA PRO A 695 41.85 -53.67 -46.40
C PRO A 695 41.36 -53.41 -47.84
N THR A 696 40.04 -53.41 -48.04
CA THR A 696 39.39 -52.81 -49.22
C THR A 696 38.16 -51.96 -48.86
N ASN A 697 38.24 -50.67 -49.25
CA ASN A 697 37.13 -49.72 -49.47
C ASN A 697 36.43 -50.10 -50.82
N PRO A 698 35.29 -49.52 -51.29
CA PRO A 698 34.75 -48.20 -50.94
C PRO A 698 33.20 -48.04 -50.91
N ALA A 699 32.72 -46.82 -50.60
CA ALA A 699 31.43 -46.31 -51.09
C ALA A 699 31.58 -45.84 -52.56
N PRO A 700 30.50 -45.77 -53.39
CA PRO A 700 29.72 -44.51 -53.43
C PRO A 700 28.25 -44.59 -53.94
N ALA A 701 27.57 -43.44 -53.79
CA ALA A 701 26.55 -42.86 -54.70
C ALA A 701 25.11 -43.42 -54.79
N ASP A 702 24.18 -42.66 -54.19
CA ASP A 702 22.84 -42.26 -54.70
C ASP A 702 22.96 -41.69 -56.15
N PRO A 703 21.95 -41.69 -57.07
CA PRO A 703 20.53 -41.41 -56.76
C PRO A 703 19.41 -42.05 -57.64
N ALA A 704 18.16 -41.69 -57.27
CA ALA A 704 17.00 -41.39 -58.15
C ALA A 704 15.74 -42.30 -58.10
N ALA A 705 14.64 -41.67 -57.64
CA ALA A 705 13.25 -41.77 -58.11
C ALA A 705 12.45 -43.10 -58.05
N ALA A 706 11.50 -43.17 -57.10
CA ALA A 706 10.15 -43.70 -57.33
C ALA A 706 9.13 -43.14 -56.30
N ASP A 707 8.00 -42.62 -56.81
CA ASP A 707 6.81 -42.18 -56.07
C ASP A 707 5.98 -43.43 -55.62
N PRO A 708 5.12 -43.36 -54.58
CA PRO A 708 3.72 -42.99 -54.86
C PRO A 708 3.00 -42.18 -53.76
N ALA A 709 2.24 -41.18 -54.18
CA ALA A 709 1.19 -40.56 -53.37
C ALA A 709 -0.21 -40.61 -54.02
N ARG A 710 -1.21 -40.94 -53.19
CA ARG A 710 -2.67 -40.65 -53.30
C ARG A 710 -3.63 -41.66 -53.99
N ARG A 711 -4.89 -41.53 -53.52
CA ARG A 711 -6.22 -41.88 -54.11
C ARG A 711 -6.70 -43.32 -53.84
N HIS A 712 -7.95 -43.63 -53.48
CA HIS A 712 -9.19 -42.94 -52.99
C HIS A 712 -10.30 -44.06 -52.84
N PRO A 713 -11.64 -43.83 -52.59
CA PRO A 713 -12.45 -42.66 -52.18
C PRO A 713 -13.33 -42.95 -50.90
N PRO A 714 -14.68 -42.72 -50.79
CA PRO A 714 -15.25 -41.52 -50.13
C PRO A 714 -16.42 -41.75 -49.12
N ALA A 715 -17.01 -40.63 -48.64
CA ALA A 715 -18.40 -40.46 -48.10
C ALA A 715 -18.68 -40.97 -46.65
N THR A 716 -19.55 -40.36 -45.81
CA THR A 716 -20.33 -39.10 -45.84
C THR A 716 -20.75 -38.65 -44.41
N ASN A 717 -21.17 -37.38 -44.27
CA ASN A 717 -21.75 -36.73 -43.08
C ASN A 717 -23.14 -37.31 -42.68
N PRO A 718 -23.72 -37.08 -41.46
CA PRO A 718 -24.44 -35.81 -41.19
C PRO A 718 -24.42 -35.27 -39.73
N ALA A 719 -25.07 -34.10 -39.58
CA ALA A 719 -25.61 -33.35 -38.41
C ALA A 719 -25.61 -33.99 -37.00
N ARG A 720 -25.34 -33.27 -35.89
CA ARG A 720 -26.03 -32.11 -35.24
C ARG A 720 -27.33 -32.49 -34.48
N ASP A 721 -27.52 -31.85 -33.31
CA ASP A 721 -28.66 -31.90 -32.36
C ASP A 721 -28.71 -33.21 -31.50
N ASP A 722 -29.01 -33.28 -30.19
CA ASP A 722 -29.17 -32.31 -29.07
C ASP A 722 -28.83 -33.06 -27.74
N THR A 723 -28.12 -32.51 -26.74
CA THR A 723 -28.62 -31.93 -25.46
C THR A 723 -27.49 -31.97 -24.39
N PRO A 724 -27.53 -31.17 -23.30
CA PRO A 724 -26.44 -31.09 -22.31
C PRO A 724 -26.66 -31.93 -21.03
N PRO A 725 -25.59 -32.38 -20.34
CA PRO A 725 -25.69 -32.89 -18.97
C PRO A 725 -25.89 -31.75 -17.95
N THR A 726 -26.73 -32.01 -16.95
CA THR A 726 -27.32 -31.01 -16.05
C THR A 726 -26.42 -30.57 -14.88
N ASN A 727 -26.57 -29.30 -14.51
CA ASN A 727 -25.97 -28.67 -13.32
C ASN A 727 -26.76 -29.06 -12.04
N PRO A 728 -26.13 -29.37 -10.89
CA PRO A 728 -26.85 -29.61 -9.64
C PRO A 728 -27.40 -28.30 -9.04
N ALA A 729 -28.64 -28.35 -8.54
CA ALA A 729 -29.32 -27.20 -7.93
C ALA A 729 -29.02 -27.09 -6.42
N PRO A 730 -29.03 -25.87 -5.84
CA PRO A 730 -28.86 -25.66 -4.40
C PRO A 730 -30.14 -25.97 -3.63
N ALA A 731 -29.99 -26.49 -2.41
CA ALA A 731 -31.12 -26.75 -1.49
C ALA A 731 -31.57 -25.48 -0.74
N ASP A 732 -32.87 -25.38 -0.49
CA ASP A 732 -33.56 -24.25 0.14
C ASP A 732 -34.18 -24.70 1.48
N PRO A 733 -34.04 -23.98 2.61
CA PRO A 733 -34.60 -24.41 3.89
C PRO A 733 -35.71 -23.50 4.44
N ALA A 734 -36.97 -23.98 4.46
CA ALA A 734 -37.97 -23.62 5.49
C ALA A 734 -39.26 -24.48 5.45
N ALA A 735 -39.61 -25.09 6.60
CA ALA A 735 -40.95 -25.12 7.25
C ALA A 735 -41.47 -26.50 7.76
N ALA A 736 -42.05 -26.46 8.98
CA ALA A 736 -43.03 -27.37 9.62
C ALA A 736 -42.61 -28.78 10.14
N ASP A 737 -42.22 -28.86 11.44
CA ASP A 737 -43.03 -29.25 12.63
C ASP A 737 -44.17 -30.32 12.51
N PRO A 738 -44.62 -31.04 13.57
CA PRO A 738 -43.97 -31.62 14.78
C PRO A 738 -44.22 -33.16 14.97
N THR A 739 -43.81 -33.70 16.14
CA THR A 739 -44.37 -34.86 16.92
C THR A 739 -43.55 -36.16 17.07
N ARG A 740 -43.64 -36.72 18.30
CA ARG A 740 -43.32 -38.08 18.79
C ARG A 740 -41.84 -38.51 18.80
N ASP A 741 -41.26 -38.68 20.00
CA ASP A 741 -41.40 -39.80 20.97
C ASP A 741 -40.40 -40.92 20.64
N ASP A 742 -39.40 -41.10 21.52
CA ASP A 742 -39.09 -42.39 22.17
C ASP A 742 -37.79 -42.28 23.01
N THR A 743 -37.92 -42.51 24.32
CA THR A 743 -36.81 -42.78 25.25
C THR A 743 -36.88 -44.23 25.76
N PRO A 744 -35.73 -44.79 26.17
CA PRO A 744 -35.57 -45.18 27.58
C PRO A 744 -34.19 -44.74 28.14
N ALA A 745 -34.08 -44.15 29.34
CA ALA A 745 -34.01 -44.79 30.66
C ALA A 745 -32.84 -45.82 30.78
N THR A 746 -31.93 -45.77 31.76
CA THR A 746 -32.13 -45.57 33.23
C THR A 746 -30.91 -44.96 34.00
N ASP A 747 -31.15 -43.85 34.73
CA ASP A 747 -31.02 -43.58 36.20
C ASP A 747 -30.13 -44.44 37.17
N PRO A 748 -29.88 -44.10 38.48
CA PRO A 748 -30.23 -42.87 39.26
C PRO A 748 -29.16 -42.32 40.28
N ALA A 749 -29.59 -41.26 41.03
CA ALA A 749 -29.18 -40.82 42.40
C ALA A 749 -28.00 -39.81 42.55
N ALA A 750 -28.02 -38.77 43.41
CA ALA A 750 -29.00 -38.23 44.39
C ALA A 750 -28.51 -36.83 44.94
N ALA A 751 -29.27 -35.96 45.64
CA ALA A 751 -30.72 -35.70 45.72
C ALA A 751 -31.07 -34.44 46.59
N ASP A 752 -31.81 -33.48 46.02
CA ASP A 752 -32.98 -32.76 46.62
C ASP A 752 -32.88 -31.79 47.85
N PRO A 753 -33.94 -30.98 48.19
CA PRO A 753 -33.79 -29.52 48.42
C PRO A 753 -34.57 -28.95 49.64
N MET A 754 -34.74 -27.60 49.74
CA MET A 754 -35.80 -26.84 50.48
C MET A 754 -35.49 -25.30 50.43
N ALA A 755 -36.35 -24.32 50.78
CA ALA A 755 -37.79 -24.04 50.54
C ALA A 755 -38.17 -22.67 51.20
N ALA A 756 -39.10 -21.90 50.58
CA ALA A 756 -39.90 -20.77 51.16
C ALA A 756 -39.13 -19.50 51.67
N ASP A 757 -39.73 -18.30 51.88
CA ASP A 757 -41.12 -17.83 51.76
C ASP A 757 -41.26 -16.28 51.52
N ALA A 758 -42.49 -15.85 51.19
CA ALA A 758 -43.18 -14.53 51.27
C ALA A 758 -42.40 -13.21 51.58
N SER A 759 -42.66 -12.07 50.93
CA SER A 759 -43.96 -11.32 50.98
C SER A 759 -43.87 -9.99 50.20
N ALA A 760 -45.00 -9.31 49.98
CA ALA A 760 -45.10 -8.03 49.26
C ALA A 760 -45.86 -6.96 50.08
N ALA A 761 -45.52 -5.67 49.91
CA ALA A 761 -46.45 -4.52 49.97
C ALA A 761 -45.74 -3.17 49.68
N ASP A 762 -46.43 -2.30 48.93
CA ASP A 762 -46.54 -0.82 49.07
C ASP A 762 -45.31 0.07 49.43
N HIS A 763 -45.06 1.23 48.79
CA HIS A 763 -45.99 2.31 48.39
C HIS A 763 -45.35 3.27 47.34
N ALA A 764 -46.11 4.29 46.91
CA ALA A 764 -45.72 5.27 45.90
C ALA A 764 -45.63 6.74 46.41
N ALA A 765 -44.95 7.57 45.60
CA ALA A 765 -45.18 9.01 45.36
C ALA A 765 -44.75 10.11 46.38
N ALA A 766 -43.91 11.02 45.85
CA ALA A 766 -44.04 12.51 45.82
C ALA A 766 -43.60 13.43 47.00
N ASP A 767 -42.98 14.55 46.58
CA ASP A 767 -42.91 15.91 47.16
C ASP A 767 -42.22 16.16 48.53
N ALA A 768 -41.66 17.35 48.86
CA ALA A 768 -41.10 18.49 48.10
C ALA A 768 -40.47 19.52 49.08
N ALA A 769 -39.48 20.33 48.63
CA ALA A 769 -39.07 21.65 49.20
C ALA A 769 -38.55 21.69 50.69
N ALA A 770 -37.81 22.70 51.20
CA ALA A 770 -37.11 23.89 50.68
C ALA A 770 -36.03 24.39 51.68
N ALA A 771 -35.21 25.37 51.26
CA ALA A 771 -34.47 26.41 52.03
C ALA A 771 -32.94 26.47 51.80
N GLY A 772 -32.46 27.64 51.34
CA GLY A 772 -31.06 28.09 51.46
C GLY A 772 -30.97 29.28 52.44
N PRO A 773 -30.08 30.29 52.26
CA PRO A 773 -28.92 30.36 51.34
C PRO A 773 -27.65 31.01 51.99
N ARG A 774 -26.62 31.28 51.14
CA ARG A 774 -25.58 32.35 51.20
C ARG A 774 -24.09 31.96 51.39
N PRO A 775 -23.14 32.80 50.90
CA PRO A 775 -21.82 32.34 50.41
C PRO A 775 -20.62 33.01 51.11
N VAL A 776 -19.40 32.67 50.67
CA VAL A 776 -18.21 33.53 50.37
C VAL A 776 -16.99 32.60 50.24
N GLY A 777 -16.00 32.98 49.41
CA GLY A 777 -14.83 32.12 49.12
C GLY A 777 -13.47 32.71 49.51
N ARG A 778 -12.43 32.06 48.95
CA ARG A 778 -10.98 32.34 48.95
C ARG A 778 -10.09 31.62 49.98
N GLN A 779 -9.20 30.82 49.39
CA GLN A 779 -7.74 30.76 49.60
C GLN A 779 -7.18 30.39 50.99
N TRP A 780 -6.45 29.26 51.00
CA TRP A 780 -5.26 29.09 51.82
C TRP A 780 -4.08 28.68 50.93
N GLN A 781 -2.96 29.39 51.08
CA GLN A 781 -1.63 29.01 50.59
C GLN A 781 -0.70 28.86 51.81
N GLN A 782 0.15 27.83 51.80
CA GLN A 782 1.34 27.65 52.64
C GLN A 782 2.32 26.75 51.84
N SER A 783 3.66 26.89 51.88
CA SER A 783 4.51 27.91 52.51
C SER A 783 5.97 27.84 51.99
N LYS A 784 6.77 28.88 52.36
CA LYS A 784 8.25 28.93 52.56
C LYS A 784 9.14 29.23 51.32
N ALA A 785 10.21 30.03 51.41
CA ALA A 785 10.74 30.88 52.51
C ALA A 785 11.61 32.07 51.97
N ALA A 786 11.92 33.05 52.84
CA ALA A 786 12.92 34.13 52.64
C ALA A 786 14.08 33.96 53.64
N PRO A 787 15.22 34.73 53.60
CA PRO A 787 15.31 36.18 53.90
C PRO A 787 16.10 36.98 52.81
N ALA A 788 15.88 38.27 52.51
CA ALA A 788 15.83 39.52 53.30
C ALA A 788 17.21 40.16 53.61
N GLU A 789 17.55 41.26 52.93
CA GLU A 789 18.39 42.35 53.49
C GLU A 789 18.16 43.71 52.79
N THR A 790 18.75 44.77 53.36
CA THR A 790 18.20 46.15 53.43
C THR A 790 18.80 47.14 52.41
N SER A 791 17.98 48.06 51.83
CA SER A 791 18.16 49.54 51.82
C SER A 791 17.52 50.26 50.62
N ALA A 792 17.09 51.51 50.88
CA ALA A 792 16.57 52.53 49.94
C ALA A 792 17.40 53.84 50.18
N PRO A 793 17.16 55.02 49.55
CA PRO A 793 16.16 55.43 48.54
C PRO A 793 16.84 56.04 47.28
N THR A 794 16.19 56.58 46.24
CA THR A 794 15.53 57.92 46.03
C THR A 794 15.59 58.14 44.48
N ASP A 795 14.80 58.94 43.76
CA ASP A 795 13.78 59.95 44.06
C ASP A 795 12.86 60.23 42.83
N ALA A 796 11.77 60.98 43.07
CA ALA A 796 11.03 61.85 42.13
C ALA A 796 10.44 61.33 40.78
N ALA A 797 9.10 61.32 40.72
CA ALA A 797 8.28 61.62 39.53
C ALA A 797 7.80 63.11 39.62
N PRO A 798 6.76 63.65 38.91
CA PRO A 798 5.94 63.13 37.79
C PRO A 798 5.56 64.20 36.70
N ALA A 799 4.62 63.81 35.81
CA ALA A 799 3.58 64.63 35.16
C ALA A 799 3.89 65.47 33.89
N GLY A 800 2.90 65.55 32.98
CA GLY A 800 2.90 66.40 31.78
C GLY A 800 1.85 66.00 30.73
N THR A 801 0.66 66.61 30.77
CA THR A 801 -0.54 66.17 30.03
C THR A 801 -0.69 66.81 28.63
N ALA A 802 -1.14 65.99 27.65
CA ALA A 802 -1.92 66.29 26.42
C ALA A 802 -1.86 67.68 25.71
N ALA A 803 -1.61 67.67 24.40
CA ALA A 803 -2.08 68.70 23.47
C ALA A 803 -2.41 68.20 22.04
N ALA A 804 -3.46 68.80 21.49
CA ALA A 804 -4.13 68.72 20.18
C ALA A 804 -3.41 68.32 18.85
N ARG A 805 -4.26 67.78 17.95
CA ARG A 805 -4.24 67.73 16.46
C ARG A 805 -3.99 69.14 15.79
N PRO A 806 -3.78 69.33 14.45
CA PRO A 806 -4.25 68.48 13.33
C PRO A 806 -3.48 68.41 11.96
N ARG A 807 -3.84 67.38 11.17
CA ARG A 807 -4.12 67.29 9.70
C ARG A 807 -3.22 67.94 8.60
N VAL A 808 -3.31 67.27 7.43
CA VAL A 808 -3.01 67.68 6.02
C VAL A 808 -1.53 67.58 5.62
N GLY A 809 -1.14 66.96 4.49
CA GLY A 809 -1.89 66.17 3.50
C GLY A 809 -1.37 66.31 2.06
N ARG A 810 -1.55 65.27 1.23
CA ARG A 810 -1.07 65.10 -0.18
C ARG A 810 0.45 64.81 -0.29
N GLY A 811 0.94 63.96 -1.20
CA GLY A 811 0.26 63.00 -2.09
C GLY A 811 0.99 62.76 -3.43
N ARG A 812 0.70 61.61 -4.06
CA ARG A 812 1.03 61.17 -5.45
C ARG A 812 2.43 60.63 -5.78
N GLN A 813 2.41 59.53 -6.55
CA GLN A 813 3.31 59.17 -7.69
C GLN A 813 4.79 58.87 -7.37
N GLN A 814 5.54 58.04 -8.10
CA GLN A 814 5.28 56.89 -9.00
C GLN A 814 6.65 56.21 -9.26
N SER A 815 6.68 55.06 -9.95
CA SER A 815 7.84 54.54 -10.74
C SER A 815 9.04 53.84 -10.04
N LYS A 816 9.08 52.51 -10.27
CA LYS A 816 10.15 51.67 -10.88
C LYS A 816 11.67 51.93 -10.67
N ALA A 817 12.38 50.80 -10.88
CA ALA A 817 13.83 50.55 -11.04
C ALA A 817 14.58 50.41 -9.70
N SER A 818 15.13 49.25 -9.29
CA SER A 818 15.95 48.20 -9.95
C SER A 818 17.44 48.54 -10.04
N GLU A 819 18.24 47.93 -9.18
CA GLU A 819 19.64 47.60 -9.49
C GLU A 819 20.12 46.42 -8.63
N THR A 820 21.19 45.78 -9.06
CA THR A 820 21.67 44.45 -8.60
C THR A 820 23.17 44.38 -8.87
N GLU A 821 23.97 43.80 -7.95
CA GLU A 821 25.27 43.13 -8.15
C GLU A 821 25.82 42.72 -6.75
N THR A 822 26.01 41.43 -6.43
CA THR A 822 27.26 40.60 -6.50
C THR A 822 28.46 41.18 -5.72
N SER A 823 29.28 40.44 -4.96
CA SER A 823 29.87 39.10 -5.20
C SER A 823 30.39 38.39 -3.91
N VAL A 824 31.16 37.29 -4.03
CA VAL A 824 31.50 36.22 -3.04
C VAL A 824 32.95 35.70 -3.31
N PRO A 825 33.69 34.87 -2.51
CA PRO A 825 34.08 34.74 -1.07
C PRO A 825 35.65 34.84 -0.92
N PRO A 826 36.47 34.03 -0.15
CA PRO A 826 36.34 33.19 1.08
C PRO A 826 37.48 33.33 2.16
N ALA A 827 37.37 32.62 3.32
CA ALA A 827 38.43 32.02 4.22
C ALA A 827 37.95 31.95 5.72
N THR A 828 37.73 30.78 6.35
CA THR A 828 38.57 29.90 7.25
C THR A 828 38.57 30.21 8.76
N GLU A 829 38.52 29.14 9.60
CA GLU A 829 38.81 29.08 11.07
C GLU A 829 37.81 29.85 12.01
N GLU A 830 37.56 29.54 13.29
CA GLU A 830 37.89 28.41 14.21
C GLU A 830 36.85 28.35 15.37
N GLU A 831 36.64 27.13 15.92
CA GLU A 831 36.48 26.72 17.35
C GLU A 831 35.58 27.42 18.42
N SER A 832 35.02 26.55 19.31
CA SER A 832 34.70 26.78 20.74
C SER A 832 33.59 27.77 21.19
N THR A 833 32.40 27.26 21.53
CA THR A 833 31.90 27.12 22.93
C THR A 833 30.61 26.29 23.03
#